data_AF-A0A6B8KKY9-F1
#
_entry.id   AF-A0A6B8KKY9-F1
#
_cell.length_a   1.000
_cell.length_b   1.000
_cell.length_c   1.000
_cell.angle_alpha   90.00
_cell.angle_beta   90.00
_cell.angle_gamma   90.00
#
_symmetry.space_group_name_H-M   'P 1'
#
loop_
_entity.id
_entity.type
_entity.pdbx_description
1 polymer ?
#
loop_
_entity_poly.entity_id
_entity_poly.type
_entity_poly.pdbx_seq_one_letter_code
_entity_poly.pdbx_strand_id
1 'polypeptide(L)'
;MSWESDLRSLLDRAAPRFGLERLSTSYEKGFSPVYRALFRPRDALRDVFNLDAAVRRGVDCVDLRAPDASDPRRRHRLLLYSAHYRDLCNIMPPLRNMGLSVSDQVQFKVDADGRELYIRVFSVTPVDDGPSCLQRNKKLVLEALRKLFADKIEDDPLNALITLAGVDWKMVEALRAYCNYYLQIDNRFERVRVHEALISNRRIAILLRRYFEARFNPDPDFGDAERRETEALTRVRIELIEALERVADIAADRILRDIFNLIDATLRTNFFLRLDAPEPAFSFKINSLGVINMATPRPLVEIYVHSRLIEGAHLRGARVARGGIRWSDRSDDFRQEILGLMRTQMMKNALIVPQGAKGGFVVKRPPVGQENDPALVLAAYSSFIAALLDLTDNIRGNEVLRPPKVVAYDDDDPYLVVAADKGTAGFSDRANEISREYDYWLGDSFATGGSHGFHHKRLGITARGAWVCVRRHFRELGVDPDVQAVTVVGVGGMEGDVFGNGMLRTSNLRLLGAFNAEFIFLDPSPDGRASFAERKRLFETPGSTWADYNAALISPGGGVFRRSAKDIEIGAEVRRWLGVRARSVDGEELVRLLLSAPVDLLWMGGIGTYVKATSETDETIGDRANDSARIDAARIRAKVVGEGANLGFSQKARIEYALGGGHINTDAVDNSAGVDLSDHEVNLKILFAHAELGGGMDEEERNRILGEVGDEVCSQVLDNCYSQSLSLSLERKRCAEDMAPFLDLADELERLDLLDRSVESFPSRKEALARGAAGLTRPELAVLMAYAKLALKRTLLETAGIPEDEWIYAFLGDYFPARVRLRQGDRLKDHPLGRDIAVTVICNRLIDRAGAAFLVGVDEFDSVRIKDAIGLYLAFDRILQGDRWREAIRGLDGKLPPDRQYELLLQLEGALAFLTRWAWEHGRRLTPAQQSIAGWRTDLTAYMAYLGESAEFSLLSSAAPEASRLLFLNRLRDFPILVDLSRRSGENIAAVARAFDELVRFLGLRHVGTLMLELRPRNLWERRLQGALDDQFRSGAGRLVALALGARMRDPAAFFHGLDLDSRLARFQRLLSELQDSPPVGFEPFATLAAELELFADACGAAVEARRAHRAEP
;
A
#
# COMPACT_ATOMS: atom_id res chain seq x y z
N MET A 1 -7.16 54.94 60.11
CA MET A 1 -7.34 55.31 58.69
C MET A 1 -8.36 54.36 58.10
N SER A 2 -9.19 54.82 57.16
CA SER A 2 -10.18 53.93 56.51
C SER A 2 -9.46 52.99 55.53
N TRP A 3 -10.03 51.81 55.29
CA TRP A 3 -9.45 50.77 54.40
C TRP A 3 -9.11 51.32 53.01
N GLU A 4 -9.96 52.22 52.50
CA GLU A 4 -9.83 52.89 51.21
C GLU A 4 -8.66 53.89 51.19
N SER A 5 -8.46 54.62 52.29
CA SER A 5 -7.33 55.55 52.47
C SER A 5 -5.99 54.82 52.47
N ASP A 6 -5.94 53.64 53.10
CA ASP A 6 -4.75 52.79 53.12
C ASP A 6 -4.47 52.17 51.75
N LEU A 7 -5.50 51.70 51.04
CA LEU A 7 -5.36 51.19 49.66
C LEU A 7 -4.89 52.30 48.70
N ARG A 8 -5.46 53.50 48.79
CA ARG A 8 -5.03 54.67 48.02
C ARG A 8 -3.55 54.99 48.24
N SER A 9 -3.11 55.06 49.51
CA SER A 9 -1.70 55.30 49.82
C SER A 9 -0.78 54.21 49.26
N LEU A 10 -1.24 52.96 49.21
CA LEU A 10 -0.50 51.84 48.64
C LEU A 10 -0.43 51.93 47.10
N LEU A 11 -1.52 52.29 46.43
CA LEU A 11 -1.58 52.50 44.97
C LEU A 11 -0.70 53.67 44.55
N ASP A 12 -0.76 54.80 45.25
CA ASP A 12 0.05 56.00 44.98
C ASP A 12 1.56 55.72 45.10
N ARG A 13 1.96 54.87 46.05
CA ARG A 13 3.36 54.44 46.20
C ARG A 13 3.79 53.43 45.14
N ALA A 14 2.87 52.62 44.62
CA ALA A 14 3.16 51.59 43.65
C ALA A 14 3.20 52.11 42.20
N ALA A 15 2.38 53.11 41.86
CA ALA A 15 2.26 53.63 40.50
C ALA A 15 3.60 54.08 39.85
N PRO A 16 4.49 54.85 40.54
CA PRO A 16 5.79 55.23 39.97
C PRO A 16 6.73 54.05 39.76
N ARG A 17 6.64 53.02 40.63
CA ARG A 17 7.56 51.87 40.66
C ARG A 17 7.27 50.84 39.58
N PHE A 18 6.03 50.78 39.08
CA PHE A 18 5.60 49.82 38.05
C PHE A 18 5.29 50.48 36.69
N GLY A 19 5.62 51.77 36.52
CA GLY A 19 5.50 52.47 35.23
C GLY A 19 4.06 52.61 34.72
N LEU A 20 3.08 52.67 35.61
CA LEU A 20 1.67 52.78 35.25
C LEU A 20 1.23 54.25 35.29
N GLU A 21 0.45 54.70 34.30
CA GLU A 21 -0.45 55.84 34.51
C GLU A 21 -1.30 55.55 35.75
N ARG A 22 -1.62 56.56 36.57
CA ARG A 22 -2.37 56.38 37.83
C ARG A 22 -3.53 55.39 37.61
N LEU A 23 -3.38 54.15 38.08
CA LEU A 23 -4.48 53.18 38.14
C LEU A 23 -5.63 53.92 38.82
N SER A 24 -6.73 54.07 38.07
CA SER A 24 -7.73 55.11 38.29
C SER A 24 -8.27 55.13 39.73
N THR A 25 -8.71 56.31 40.16
CA THR A 25 -9.44 56.58 41.41
C THR A 25 -10.70 55.73 41.60
N SER A 26 -11.06 54.88 40.61
CA SER A 26 -12.28 54.07 40.60
C SER A 26 -12.15 52.78 41.43
N TYR A 27 -10.98 52.13 41.47
CA TYR A 27 -10.78 50.93 42.30
C TYR A 27 -10.86 51.22 43.81
N GLU A 28 -10.60 52.46 44.25
CA GLU A 28 -10.70 52.87 45.66
C GLU A 28 -12.11 52.67 46.23
N LYS A 29 -13.15 52.87 45.40
CA LYS A 29 -14.56 52.73 45.79
C LYS A 29 -15.21 51.45 45.25
N GLY A 30 -14.57 50.78 44.29
CA GLY A 30 -15.11 49.63 43.57
C GLY A 30 -15.28 48.34 44.37
N PHE A 31 -14.49 48.12 45.42
CA PHE A 31 -14.59 46.89 46.21
C PHE A 31 -15.80 46.90 47.15
N SER A 32 -16.60 45.82 47.17
CA SER A 32 -17.76 45.69 48.07
C SER A 32 -17.38 45.74 49.57
N PRO A 33 -18.30 46.16 50.47
CA PRO A 33 -18.06 46.13 51.92
C PRO A 33 -17.68 44.74 52.45
N VAL A 34 -18.27 43.69 51.89
CA VAL A 34 -17.97 42.29 52.26
C VAL A 34 -16.52 41.92 51.92
N TYR A 35 -16.00 42.37 50.77
CA TYR A 35 -14.60 42.16 50.41
C TYR A 35 -13.66 42.90 51.38
N ARG A 36 -13.97 44.16 51.73
CA ARG A 36 -13.15 44.98 52.65
C ARG A 36 -13.07 44.38 54.05
N ALA A 37 -14.11 43.66 54.49
CA ALA A 37 -14.11 42.94 55.77
C ALA A 37 -13.22 41.68 55.77
N LEU A 38 -13.00 41.06 54.61
CA LEU A 38 -12.29 39.78 54.48
C LEU A 38 -10.83 39.90 54.01
N PHE A 39 -10.47 41.01 53.37
CA PHE A 39 -9.13 41.22 52.79
C PHE A 39 -8.48 42.51 53.27
N ARG A 40 -7.15 42.50 53.47
CA ARG A 40 -6.39 43.68 53.89
C ARG A 40 -6.09 44.58 52.68
N PRO A 41 -5.86 45.90 52.87
CA PRO A 41 -5.52 46.81 51.76
C PRO A 41 -4.30 46.36 50.93
N ARG A 42 -3.30 45.70 51.54
CA ARG A 42 -2.15 45.14 50.82
C ARG A 42 -2.52 43.96 49.90
N ASP A 43 -3.49 43.15 50.30
CA ASP A 43 -3.99 42.03 49.50
C ASP A 43 -4.82 42.57 48.32
N ALA A 44 -5.60 43.63 48.56
CA ALA A 44 -6.36 44.34 47.53
C ALA A 44 -5.49 45.03 46.48
N LEU A 45 -4.33 45.59 46.87
CA LEU A 45 -3.36 46.14 45.91
C LEU A 45 -2.95 45.08 44.87
N ARG A 46 -2.67 43.84 45.32
CA ARG A 46 -2.32 42.73 44.43
C ARG A 46 -3.50 42.32 43.54
N ASP A 47 -4.71 42.38 44.07
CA ASP A 47 -5.94 42.09 43.33
C ASP A 47 -6.22 43.13 42.24
N VAL A 48 -5.98 44.42 42.50
CA VAL A 48 -6.05 45.48 41.49
C VAL A 48 -5.10 45.20 40.33
N PHE A 49 -3.84 44.81 40.60
CA PHE A 49 -2.89 44.47 39.52
C PHE A 49 -3.36 43.29 38.66
N ASN A 50 -3.92 42.25 39.27
CA ASN A 50 -4.42 41.09 38.54
C ASN A 50 -5.71 41.40 37.76
N LEU A 51 -6.61 42.21 38.32
CA LEU A 51 -7.82 42.69 37.65
C LEU A 51 -7.47 43.55 36.44
N ASP A 52 -6.57 44.51 36.63
CA ASP A 52 -6.12 45.39 35.55
C ASP A 52 -5.36 44.62 34.46
N ALA A 53 -4.54 43.62 34.83
CA ALA A 53 -3.92 42.72 33.87
C ALA A 53 -4.96 41.88 33.09
N ALA A 54 -6.02 41.40 33.77
CA ALA A 54 -7.09 40.66 33.12
C ALA A 54 -7.86 41.53 32.12
N VAL A 55 -8.13 42.78 32.47
CA VAL A 55 -8.78 43.76 31.58
C VAL A 55 -7.89 44.12 30.39
N ARG A 56 -6.61 44.46 30.62
CA ARG A 56 -5.68 44.85 29.55
C ARG A 56 -5.40 43.73 28.55
N ARG A 57 -5.32 42.49 29.02
CA ARG A 57 -5.04 41.32 28.18
C ARG A 57 -6.28 40.65 27.60
N GLY A 58 -7.47 41.01 28.09
CA GLY A 58 -8.73 40.37 27.72
C GLY A 58 -8.80 38.88 28.09
N VAL A 59 -8.00 38.42 29.06
CA VAL A 59 -7.95 37.01 29.50
C VAL A 59 -7.96 36.93 31.02
N ASP A 60 -8.53 35.85 31.55
CA ASP A 60 -8.60 35.64 32.99
C ASP A 60 -7.19 35.53 33.61
N CYS A 61 -7.04 36.13 34.79
CA CYS A 61 -5.84 35.97 35.61
C CYS A 61 -6.11 35.01 36.76
N VAL A 62 -5.08 34.29 37.18
CA VAL A 62 -5.14 33.35 38.30
C VAL A 62 -3.99 33.61 39.26
N ASP A 63 -4.30 33.60 40.56
CA ASP A 63 -3.33 33.69 41.65
C ASP A 63 -3.59 32.62 42.72
N LEU A 64 -2.52 32.20 43.40
CA LEU A 64 -2.58 31.19 44.46
C LEU A 64 -1.90 31.76 45.71
N ARG A 65 -2.67 31.85 46.79
CA ARG A 65 -2.21 32.33 48.09
C ARG A 65 -2.05 31.15 49.06
N ALA A 66 -0.99 31.24 49.86
CA ALA A 66 -0.75 30.28 50.93
C ALA A 66 -1.90 30.27 51.94
N PRO A 67 -2.09 29.16 52.68
CA PRO A 67 -3.08 29.09 53.72
C PRO A 67 -2.91 30.20 54.75
N ASP A 68 -4.03 30.64 55.31
CA ASP A 68 -3.99 31.46 56.50
C ASP A 68 -3.40 30.63 57.65
N ALA A 69 -2.52 31.22 58.45
CA ALA A 69 -1.98 30.55 59.64
C ALA A 69 -3.10 30.16 60.62
N SER A 70 -4.24 30.85 60.55
CA SER A 70 -5.44 30.57 61.33
C SER A 70 -6.36 29.48 60.76
N ASP A 71 -6.16 29.00 59.52
CA ASP A 71 -6.99 27.91 58.96
C ASP A 71 -6.45 26.54 59.42
N PRO A 72 -7.17 25.83 60.31
CA PRO A 72 -6.70 24.54 60.84
C PRO A 72 -6.59 23.47 59.75
N ARG A 73 -7.30 23.63 58.63
CA ARG A 73 -7.24 22.71 57.47
C ARG A 73 -6.17 23.09 56.45
N ARG A 74 -5.43 24.19 56.68
CA ARG A 74 -4.36 24.71 55.82
C ARG A 74 -4.78 24.77 54.33
N ARG A 75 -5.99 25.24 54.04
CA ARG A 75 -6.51 25.34 52.67
C ARG A 75 -5.90 26.53 51.95
N HIS A 76 -5.57 26.33 50.69
CA HIS A 76 -5.04 27.40 49.85
C HIS A 76 -6.18 28.24 49.30
N ARG A 77 -5.93 29.52 49.05
CA ARG A 77 -6.90 30.38 48.35
C ARG A 77 -6.46 30.55 46.91
N LEU A 78 -7.22 29.97 45.98
CA LEU A 78 -7.06 30.17 44.55
C LEU A 78 -7.99 31.30 44.11
N LEU A 79 -7.43 32.35 43.51
CA LEU A 79 -8.16 33.52 43.07
C LEU A 79 -8.22 33.55 41.54
N LEU A 80 -9.43 33.65 41.00
CA LEU A 80 -9.69 33.87 39.58
C LEU A 80 -10.22 35.30 39.40
N TYR A 81 -9.56 36.04 38.51
CA TYR A 81 -9.89 37.43 38.17
C TYR A 81 -10.40 37.46 36.74
N SER A 82 -11.63 37.93 36.55
CA SER A 82 -12.29 37.92 35.25
C SER A 82 -12.92 39.27 34.91
N ALA A 83 -12.80 39.67 33.65
CA ALA A 83 -13.47 40.84 33.09
C ALA A 83 -14.93 40.55 32.67
N HIS A 84 -15.31 39.27 32.63
CA HIS A 84 -16.64 38.81 32.26
C HIS A 84 -17.16 37.80 33.28
N TYR A 85 -18.49 37.70 33.38
CA TYR A 85 -19.12 36.68 34.21
C TYR A 85 -18.89 35.28 33.59
N ARG A 86 -18.59 34.28 34.43
CA ARG A 86 -18.48 32.86 34.04
C ARG A 86 -19.33 31.99 34.96
N ASP A 87 -20.00 30.98 34.45
CA ASP A 87 -20.73 30.06 35.32
C ASP A 87 -19.79 29.17 36.14
N LEU A 88 -20.22 28.81 37.35
CA LEU A 88 -19.45 27.90 38.22
C LEU A 88 -19.26 26.53 37.55
N CYS A 89 -20.25 26.06 36.79
CA CYS A 89 -20.18 24.84 35.98
C CYS A 89 -19.02 24.83 34.99
N ASN A 90 -18.56 26.00 34.52
CA ASN A 90 -17.42 26.11 33.58
C ASN A 90 -16.07 26.23 34.29
N ILE A 91 -16.05 26.50 35.60
CA ILE A 91 -14.81 26.69 36.38
C ILE A 91 -14.47 25.45 37.20
N MET A 92 -15.48 24.74 37.72
CA MET A 92 -15.27 23.58 38.57
C MET A 92 -14.55 22.41 37.88
N PRO A 93 -14.85 22.05 36.60
CA PRO A 93 -14.17 20.94 35.93
C PRO A 93 -12.65 21.15 35.80
N PRO A 94 -12.13 22.31 35.31
CA PRO A 94 -10.69 22.56 35.31
C PRO A 94 -10.01 22.44 36.67
N LEU A 95 -10.67 22.89 37.75
CA LEU A 95 -10.11 22.77 39.10
C LEU A 95 -10.05 21.31 39.57
N ARG A 96 -11.13 20.55 39.34
CA ARG A 96 -11.19 19.13 39.71
C ARG A 96 -10.17 18.31 38.92
N ASN A 97 -10.08 18.55 37.61
CA ASN A 97 -9.16 17.89 36.70
C ASN A 97 -7.69 18.22 37.00
N MET A 98 -7.40 19.39 37.58
CA MET A 98 -6.09 19.72 38.16
C MET A 98 -5.79 19.02 39.49
N GLY A 99 -6.63 18.08 39.94
CA GLY A 99 -6.45 17.35 41.20
C GLY A 99 -6.72 18.20 42.45
N LEU A 100 -7.58 19.22 42.33
CA LEU A 100 -7.96 20.10 43.44
C LEU A 100 -9.36 19.76 43.94
N SER A 101 -9.48 19.59 45.25
CA SER A 101 -10.76 19.55 45.96
C SER A 101 -11.13 20.96 46.42
N VAL A 102 -12.29 21.45 45.98
CA VAL A 102 -12.82 22.77 46.34
C VAL A 102 -13.75 22.60 47.54
N SER A 103 -13.40 23.20 48.67
CA SER A 103 -14.19 23.12 49.90
C SER A 103 -15.22 24.24 50.04
N ASP A 104 -14.91 25.41 49.51
CA ASP A 104 -15.72 26.62 49.64
C ASP A 104 -15.39 27.60 48.51
N GLN A 105 -16.35 28.47 48.16
CA GLN A 105 -16.21 29.47 47.11
C GLN A 105 -16.91 30.77 47.50
N VAL A 106 -16.22 31.90 47.29
CA VAL A 106 -16.80 33.24 47.47
C VAL A 106 -16.55 34.06 46.20
N GLN A 107 -17.55 34.82 45.75
CA GLN A 107 -17.43 35.76 44.63
C GLN A 107 -17.57 37.19 45.14
N PHE A 108 -16.71 38.07 44.64
CA PHE A 108 -16.79 39.51 44.84
C PHE A 108 -16.95 40.21 43.48
N LYS A 109 -17.83 41.19 43.45
CA LYS A 109 -17.95 42.16 42.35
C LYS A 109 -17.10 43.38 42.67
N VAL A 110 -16.42 43.91 41.66
CA VAL A 110 -15.59 45.12 41.74
C VAL A 110 -15.96 46.04 40.59
N ASP A 111 -16.52 47.20 40.92
CA ASP A 111 -16.89 48.20 39.92
C ASP A 111 -15.71 49.16 39.69
N ALA A 112 -15.14 49.13 38.49
CA ALA A 112 -14.01 50.00 38.13
C ALA A 112 -14.22 50.58 36.72
N ASP A 113 -14.10 51.90 36.58
CA ASP A 113 -14.22 52.63 35.31
C ASP A 113 -15.47 52.27 34.48
N GLY A 114 -16.62 52.07 35.16
CA GLY A 114 -17.89 51.72 34.52
C GLY A 114 -17.99 50.26 34.05
N ARG A 115 -17.04 49.39 34.42
CA ARG A 115 -17.04 47.95 34.14
C ARG A 115 -17.23 47.15 35.42
N GLU A 116 -18.07 46.12 35.36
CA GLU A 116 -18.23 45.15 36.45
C GLU A 116 -17.17 44.04 36.28
N LEU A 117 -16.24 43.95 37.24
CA LEU A 117 -15.19 42.93 37.28
C LEU A 117 -15.46 41.93 38.41
N TYR A 118 -14.89 40.72 38.29
CA TYR A 118 -15.15 39.63 39.22
C TYR A 118 -13.87 39.07 39.83
N ILE A 119 -13.88 38.89 41.16
CA ILE A 119 -12.88 38.12 41.90
C ILE A 119 -13.57 36.90 42.49
N ARG A 120 -13.18 35.70 42.08
CA ARG A 120 -13.65 34.45 42.69
C ARG A 120 -12.54 33.82 43.51
N VAL A 121 -12.83 33.51 44.77
CA VAL A 121 -11.90 32.93 45.72
C VAL A 121 -12.37 31.52 46.05
N PHE A 122 -11.57 30.53 45.68
CA PHE A 122 -11.80 29.12 45.94
C PHE A 122 -10.87 28.66 47.06
N SER A 123 -11.45 28.03 48.09
CA SER A 123 -10.68 27.35 49.13
C SER A 123 -10.37 25.93 48.64
N VAL A 124 -9.11 25.67 48.29
CA VAL A 124 -8.69 24.43 47.61
C VAL A 124 -7.66 23.64 48.41
N THR A 125 -7.74 22.32 48.29
CA THR A 125 -6.73 21.35 48.77
C THR A 125 -6.46 20.29 47.71
N PRO A 126 -5.21 19.84 47.53
CA PRO A 126 -4.91 18.66 46.72
C PRO A 126 -5.64 17.42 47.24
N VAL A 127 -6.07 16.52 46.34
CA VAL A 127 -6.91 15.36 46.69
C VAL A 127 -6.21 14.33 47.61
N ASP A 128 -4.86 14.20 47.55
CA ASP A 128 -4.17 13.06 48.18
C ASP A 128 -2.77 13.32 48.81
N ASP A 129 -2.18 14.53 48.72
CA ASP A 129 -0.74 14.73 49.07
C ASP A 129 -0.48 15.83 50.12
N GLY A 130 -1.53 16.24 50.84
CA GLY A 130 -1.49 17.38 51.75
C GLY A 130 -1.18 18.72 51.06
N PRO A 131 -1.15 19.84 51.79
CA PRO A 131 -1.06 21.19 51.21
C PRO A 131 0.29 21.56 50.57
N SER A 132 1.33 20.70 50.63
CA SER A 132 2.70 21.09 50.29
C SER A 132 3.03 21.04 48.78
N CYS A 133 2.41 20.12 48.02
CA CYS A 133 2.64 19.97 46.58
C CYS A 133 2.16 21.21 45.80
N LEU A 134 1.05 21.81 46.21
CA LEU A 134 0.45 22.98 45.57
C LEU A 134 1.33 24.24 45.67
N GLN A 135 2.07 24.41 46.78
CA GLN A 135 3.09 25.48 46.87
C GLN A 135 4.33 25.15 46.05
N ARG A 136 4.81 23.89 46.11
CA ARG A 136 6.00 23.46 45.36
C ARG A 136 5.83 23.67 43.86
N ASN A 137 4.66 23.31 43.34
CA ASN A 137 4.34 23.35 41.91
C ASN A 137 3.53 24.61 41.52
N LYS A 138 3.49 25.63 42.38
CA LYS A 138 2.66 26.84 42.22
C LYS A 138 2.78 27.48 40.83
N LYS A 139 4.00 27.60 40.31
CA LYS A 139 4.23 28.25 39.01
C LYS A 139 3.55 27.47 37.87
N LEU A 140 3.74 26.15 37.84
CA LEU A 140 3.18 25.25 36.84
C LEU A 140 1.65 25.21 36.93
N VAL A 141 1.10 25.11 38.14
CA VAL A 141 -0.35 25.12 38.38
C VAL A 141 -0.99 26.41 37.88
N LEU A 142 -0.42 27.57 38.20
CA LEU A 142 -0.94 28.86 37.76
C LEU A 142 -0.83 29.07 36.26
N GLU A 143 0.22 28.53 35.62
CA GLU A 143 0.36 28.58 34.18
C GLU A 143 -0.69 27.70 33.48
N ALA A 144 -0.83 26.45 33.91
CA ALA A 144 -1.80 25.50 33.37
C ALA A 144 -3.25 26.00 33.53
N LEU A 145 -3.61 26.55 34.69
CA LEU A 145 -4.95 27.11 34.92
C LEU A 145 -5.24 28.30 34.00
N ARG A 146 -4.28 29.20 33.76
CA ARG A 146 -4.46 30.30 32.79
C ARG A 146 -4.72 29.76 31.39
N LYS A 147 -4.01 28.71 30.99
CA LYS A 147 -4.19 28.07 29.67
C LYS A 147 -5.53 27.34 29.57
N LEU A 148 -5.97 26.64 30.62
CA LEU A 148 -7.28 25.98 30.68
C LEU A 148 -8.42 26.98 30.57
N PHE A 149 -8.39 28.08 31.34
CA PHE A 149 -9.45 29.09 31.27
C PHE A 149 -9.45 29.89 29.97
N ALA A 150 -8.33 29.95 29.26
CA ALA A 150 -8.22 30.49 27.91
C ALA A 150 -8.51 29.46 26.80
N ASP A 151 -8.92 28.25 27.15
CA ASP A 151 -9.19 27.13 26.23
C ASP A 151 -8.00 26.82 25.29
N LYS A 152 -6.77 26.86 25.83
CA LYS A 152 -5.53 26.62 25.08
C LYS A 152 -4.91 25.24 25.29
N ILE A 153 -5.36 24.47 26.29
CA ILE A 153 -4.94 23.08 26.54
C ILE A 153 -6.16 22.22 26.86
N GLU A 154 -6.03 20.90 26.79
CA GLU A 154 -7.16 20.01 27.06
C GLU A 154 -7.51 19.94 28.55
N ASP A 155 -8.82 19.93 28.84
CA ASP A 155 -9.36 19.78 30.19
C ASP A 155 -9.77 18.32 30.44
N ASP A 156 -8.89 17.54 31.07
CA ASP A 156 -9.14 16.17 31.48
C ASP A 156 -8.39 15.81 32.79
N PRO A 157 -8.67 14.64 33.41
CA PRO A 157 -8.04 14.25 34.68
C PRO A 157 -6.51 14.18 34.69
N LEU A 158 -5.82 14.01 33.54
CA LEU A 158 -4.35 13.93 33.52
C LEU A 158 -3.68 15.23 33.96
N ASN A 159 -4.39 16.35 33.89
CA ASN A 159 -3.95 17.64 34.43
C ASN A 159 -3.60 17.59 35.93
N ALA A 160 -4.11 16.59 36.67
CA ALA A 160 -3.76 16.37 38.07
C ALA A 160 -2.26 16.10 38.26
N LEU A 161 -1.56 15.56 37.26
CA LEU A 161 -0.11 15.34 37.30
C LEU A 161 0.69 16.64 37.46
N ILE A 162 0.14 17.77 37.03
CA ILE A 162 0.78 19.09 37.19
C ILE A 162 0.85 19.46 38.67
N THR A 163 -0.28 19.32 39.37
CA THR A 163 -0.38 19.63 40.80
C THR A 163 0.35 18.58 41.64
N LEU A 164 0.09 17.30 41.38
CA LEU A 164 0.49 16.19 42.24
C LEU A 164 1.92 15.70 41.99
N ALA A 165 2.37 15.70 40.73
CA ALA A 165 3.67 15.16 40.33
C ALA A 165 4.67 16.23 39.84
N GLY A 166 4.23 17.49 39.67
CA GLY A 166 5.09 18.59 39.19
C GLY A 166 5.49 18.43 37.73
N VAL A 167 4.66 17.75 36.93
CA VAL A 167 4.88 17.57 35.49
C VAL A 167 4.39 18.82 34.77
N ASP A 168 5.19 19.37 33.85
CA ASP A 168 4.79 20.53 33.04
C ASP A 168 3.61 20.17 32.12
N TRP A 169 2.74 21.14 31.82
CA TRP A 169 1.55 20.90 31.00
C TRP A 169 1.87 20.36 29.61
N LYS A 170 3.02 20.75 29.00
CA LYS A 170 3.43 20.21 27.69
C LYS A 170 3.77 18.74 27.79
N MET A 171 4.45 18.33 28.86
CA MET A 171 4.73 16.92 29.10
C MET A 171 3.45 16.14 29.44
N VAL A 172 2.47 16.77 30.10
CA VAL A 172 1.14 16.17 30.28
C VAL A 172 0.47 15.95 28.92
N GLU A 173 0.55 16.89 27.98
CA GLU A 173 0.06 16.69 26.60
C GLU A 173 0.79 15.54 25.90
N ALA A 174 2.10 15.37 26.07
CA ALA A 174 2.84 14.24 25.52
C ALA A 174 2.38 12.89 26.13
N LEU A 175 2.21 12.82 27.46
CA LEU A 175 1.69 11.63 28.12
C LEU A 175 0.24 11.34 27.71
N ARG A 176 -0.58 12.38 27.54
CA ARG A 176 -1.95 12.28 27.00
C ARG A 176 -1.94 11.71 25.60
N ALA A 177 -1.03 12.15 24.72
CA ALA A 177 -0.88 11.60 23.39
C ALA A 177 -0.57 10.09 23.42
N TYR A 178 0.34 9.64 24.30
CA TYR A 178 0.61 8.20 24.48
C TYR A 178 -0.59 7.43 25.04
N CYS A 179 -1.37 8.02 25.96
CA CYS A 179 -2.61 7.40 26.45
C CYS A 179 -3.66 7.27 25.35
N ASN A 180 -3.83 8.31 24.53
CA ASN A 180 -4.78 8.31 23.42
C ASN A 180 -4.37 7.29 22.35
N TYR A 181 -3.08 7.23 22.02
CA TYR A 181 -2.55 6.23 21.09
C TYR A 181 -2.66 4.80 21.64
N TYR A 182 -2.42 4.59 22.94
CA TYR A 182 -2.66 3.30 23.59
C TYR A 182 -4.10 2.82 23.39
N LEU A 183 -5.08 3.70 23.59
CA LEU A 183 -6.51 3.39 23.38
C LEU A 183 -6.85 3.08 21.91
N GLN A 184 -6.07 3.60 20.95
CA GLN A 184 -6.20 3.27 19.52
C GLN A 184 -5.60 1.89 19.17
N ILE A 185 -4.63 1.40 19.94
CA ILE A 185 -4.04 0.06 19.77
C ILE A 185 -4.87 -1.00 20.50
N ASP A 186 -5.28 -0.69 21.73
CA ASP A 186 -5.88 -1.62 22.67
C ASP A 186 -7.06 -0.97 23.38
N ASN A 187 -8.26 -1.51 23.13
CA ASN A 187 -9.51 -1.03 23.71
C ASN A 187 -9.96 -1.86 24.93
N ARG A 188 -9.10 -2.69 25.52
CA ARG A 188 -9.44 -3.50 26.71
C ARG A 188 -9.75 -2.66 27.95
N PHE A 189 -9.22 -1.45 28.04
CA PHE A 189 -9.44 -0.55 29.17
C PHE A 189 -10.09 0.75 28.72
N GLU A 190 -11.00 1.26 29.54
CA GLU A 190 -11.60 2.56 29.31
C GLU A 190 -10.60 3.69 29.62
N ARG A 191 -10.75 4.81 28.91
CA ARG A 191 -9.92 6.02 29.06
C ARG A 191 -9.74 6.47 30.51
N VAL A 192 -10.82 6.40 31.30
CA VAL A 192 -10.80 6.76 32.73
C VAL A 192 -9.77 5.92 33.50
N ARG A 193 -9.75 4.61 33.25
CA ARG A 193 -8.82 3.69 33.93
C ARG A 193 -7.37 3.90 33.52
N VAL A 194 -7.13 4.26 32.26
CA VAL A 194 -5.79 4.63 31.77
C VAL A 194 -5.29 5.89 32.46
N HIS A 195 -6.14 6.91 32.60
CA HIS A 195 -5.79 8.15 33.30
C HIS A 195 -5.52 7.89 34.80
N GLU A 196 -6.38 7.12 35.46
CA GLU A 196 -6.22 6.75 36.87
C GLU A 196 -4.92 5.99 37.13
N ALA A 197 -4.52 5.08 36.24
CA ALA A 197 -3.25 4.34 36.38
C ALA A 197 -2.04 5.29 36.48
N LEU A 198 -1.97 6.35 35.67
CA LEU A 198 -0.90 7.36 35.75
C LEU A 198 -1.01 8.26 36.99
N ILE A 199 -2.23 8.71 37.33
CA ILE A 199 -2.47 9.66 38.43
C ILE A 199 -2.18 9.01 39.79
N SER A 200 -2.59 7.76 39.98
CA SER A 200 -2.35 6.99 41.20
C SER A 200 -0.88 6.56 41.35
N ASN A 201 -0.13 6.46 40.25
CA ASN A 201 1.27 6.03 40.24
C ASN A 201 2.23 7.17 39.86
N ARG A 202 2.19 8.27 40.62
CA ARG A 202 2.93 9.53 40.37
C ARG A 202 4.43 9.36 40.14
N ARG A 203 5.07 8.47 40.91
CA ARG A 203 6.51 8.18 40.76
C ARG A 203 6.82 7.64 39.36
N ILE A 204 5.95 6.79 38.81
CA ILE A 204 6.10 6.26 37.46
C ILE A 204 5.91 7.37 36.44
N ALA A 205 4.89 8.23 36.57
CA ALA A 205 4.73 9.38 35.68
C ALA A 205 5.97 10.31 35.65
N ILE A 206 6.62 10.55 36.80
CA ILE A 206 7.87 11.32 36.88
C ILE A 206 9.01 10.58 36.17
N LEU A 207 9.12 9.26 36.33
CA LEU A 207 10.14 8.46 35.70
C LEU A 207 9.93 8.33 34.18
N LEU A 208 8.69 8.21 33.71
CA LEU A 208 8.35 8.23 32.28
C LEU A 208 8.74 9.57 31.65
N ARG A 209 8.47 10.70 32.33
CA ARG A 209 8.99 12.01 31.91
C ARG A 209 10.51 12.02 31.82
N ARG A 210 11.22 11.58 32.86
CA ARG A 210 12.69 11.54 32.87
C ARG A 210 13.22 10.66 31.74
N TYR A 211 12.57 9.54 31.47
CA TYR A 211 12.95 8.63 30.38
C TYR A 211 12.74 9.28 29.02
N PHE A 212 11.59 9.91 28.81
CA PHE A 212 11.27 10.65 27.58
C PHE A 212 12.25 11.80 27.34
N GLU A 213 12.53 12.62 28.37
CA GLU A 213 13.49 13.72 28.29
C GLU A 213 14.90 13.18 27.99
N ALA A 214 15.35 12.13 28.68
CA ALA A 214 16.65 11.52 28.42
C ALA A 214 16.77 10.96 27.01
N ARG A 215 15.68 10.44 26.43
CA ARG A 215 15.68 9.85 25.08
C ARG A 215 15.68 10.90 23.99
N PHE A 216 14.90 11.96 24.13
CA PHE A 216 14.59 12.85 23.00
C PHE A 216 15.10 14.29 23.15
N ASN A 217 15.61 14.70 24.31
CA ASN A 217 16.14 16.05 24.48
C ASN A 217 17.42 16.22 23.64
N PRO A 218 17.47 17.18 22.69
CA PRO A 218 18.62 17.41 21.82
C PRO A 218 19.80 18.10 22.53
N ASP A 219 19.71 18.36 23.84
CA ASP A 219 20.78 18.96 24.62
C ASP A 219 22.10 18.14 24.50
N PRO A 220 23.21 18.77 24.06
CA PRO A 220 24.51 18.12 23.92
C PRO A 220 25.04 17.48 25.21
N ASP A 221 24.58 17.91 26.39
CA ASP A 221 25.00 17.38 27.68
C ASP A 221 24.64 15.88 27.86
N PHE A 222 23.65 15.38 27.11
CA PHE A 222 23.30 13.94 27.09
C PHE A 222 24.30 13.07 26.30
N GLY A 223 25.24 13.68 25.56
CA GLY A 223 26.24 12.97 24.77
C GLY A 223 25.70 12.32 23.49
N ASP A 224 26.54 11.48 22.88
CA ASP A 224 26.19 10.66 21.72
C ASP A 224 25.19 9.54 22.07
N ALA A 225 24.77 8.77 21.06
CA ALA A 225 23.78 7.71 21.23
C ALA A 225 24.22 6.62 22.22
N GLU A 226 25.51 6.26 22.22
CA GLU A 226 26.05 5.22 23.11
C GLU A 226 26.04 5.69 24.57
N ARG A 227 26.53 6.90 24.81
CA ARG A 227 26.53 7.50 26.15
C ARG A 227 25.12 7.71 26.68
N ARG A 228 24.19 8.16 25.83
CA ARG A 228 22.78 8.34 26.19
C ARG A 228 22.14 7.03 26.62
N GLU A 229 22.38 5.93 25.89
CA GLU A 229 21.84 4.61 26.23
C GLU A 229 22.43 4.08 27.55
N THR A 230 23.75 4.16 27.71
CA THR A 230 24.48 3.58 28.84
C THR A 230 24.37 4.38 30.14
N GLU A 231 24.51 5.71 30.10
CA GLU A 231 24.56 6.56 31.30
C GLU A 231 23.18 7.09 31.72
N ALA A 232 22.35 7.51 30.75
CA ALA A 232 21.07 8.17 31.04
C ALA A 232 19.89 7.19 31.03
N LEU A 233 19.70 6.43 29.94
CA LEU A 233 18.52 5.59 29.75
C LEU A 233 18.54 4.34 30.63
N THR A 234 19.67 3.63 30.71
CA THR A 234 19.79 2.39 31.51
C THR A 234 19.41 2.60 32.97
N ARG A 235 19.89 3.69 33.59
CA ARG A 235 19.56 4.02 34.99
C ARG A 235 18.06 4.25 35.18
N VAL A 236 17.44 5.06 34.32
CA VAL A 236 16.01 5.37 34.44
C VAL A 236 15.16 4.14 34.14
N ARG A 237 15.59 3.27 33.21
CA ARG A 237 14.94 1.99 32.90
C ARG A 237 14.90 1.06 34.12
N ILE A 238 16.01 0.94 34.86
CA ILE A 238 16.06 0.18 36.12
C ILE A 238 15.10 0.78 37.16
N GLU A 239 15.17 2.10 37.37
CA GLU A 239 14.28 2.79 38.32
C GLU A 239 12.78 2.62 37.94
N LEU A 240 12.45 2.57 36.65
CA LEU A 240 11.11 2.31 36.14
C LEU A 240 10.65 0.88 36.41
N ILE A 241 11.49 -0.12 36.12
CA ILE A 241 11.16 -1.53 36.36
C ILE A 241 10.88 -1.77 37.85
N GLU A 242 11.75 -1.26 38.74
CA GLU A 242 11.53 -1.37 40.19
C GLU A 242 10.29 -0.61 40.68
N ALA A 243 9.89 0.45 39.99
CA ALA A 243 8.68 1.18 40.34
C ALA A 243 7.42 0.43 39.87
N LEU A 244 7.46 -0.17 38.67
CA LEU A 244 6.40 -0.99 38.11
C LEU A 244 6.14 -2.25 38.95
N GLU A 245 7.19 -2.92 39.43
CA GLU A 245 7.07 -4.07 40.35
C GLU A 245 6.32 -3.77 41.66
N ARG A 246 6.26 -2.50 42.07
CA ARG A 246 5.58 -2.06 43.30
C ARG A 246 4.12 -1.63 43.05
N VAL A 247 3.63 -1.71 41.81
CA VAL A 247 2.24 -1.35 41.47
C VAL A 247 1.29 -2.46 41.95
N ALA A 248 0.34 -2.11 42.81
CA ALA A 248 -0.55 -3.08 43.44
C ALA A 248 -1.69 -3.56 42.51
N ASP A 249 -2.22 -2.69 41.66
CA ASP A 249 -3.29 -3.06 40.70
C ASP A 249 -2.67 -3.62 39.42
N ILE A 250 -3.02 -4.86 39.08
CA ILE A 250 -2.50 -5.58 37.90
C ILE A 250 -2.89 -4.86 36.60
N ALA A 251 -4.09 -4.28 36.54
CA ALA A 251 -4.52 -3.53 35.36
C ALA A 251 -3.68 -2.25 35.20
N ALA A 252 -3.44 -1.51 36.28
CA ALA A 252 -2.55 -0.35 36.27
C ALA A 252 -1.11 -0.73 35.89
N ASP A 253 -0.55 -1.83 36.42
CA ASP A 253 0.79 -2.31 36.04
C ASP A 253 0.88 -2.57 34.53
N ARG A 254 -0.11 -3.27 33.98
CA ARG A 254 -0.17 -3.56 32.53
C ARG A 254 -0.21 -2.29 31.69
N ILE A 255 -1.11 -1.36 32.02
CA ILE A 255 -1.25 -0.07 31.31
C ILE A 255 0.07 0.70 31.36
N LEU A 256 0.72 0.79 32.53
CA LEU A 256 1.95 1.55 32.68
C LEU A 256 3.14 0.91 31.96
N ARG A 257 3.22 -0.43 31.91
CA ARG A 257 4.20 -1.17 31.10
C ARG A 257 3.98 -0.93 29.60
N ASP A 258 2.74 -0.95 29.14
CA ASP A 258 2.41 -0.69 27.75
C ASP A 258 2.76 0.76 27.35
N ILE A 259 2.41 1.76 28.18
CA ILE A 259 2.81 3.16 27.97
C ILE A 259 4.33 3.32 27.96
N PHE A 260 5.05 2.65 28.86
CA PHE A 260 6.51 2.64 28.85
C PHE A 260 7.07 2.05 27.54
N ASN A 261 6.54 0.91 27.08
CA ASN A 261 6.94 0.29 25.82
C ASN A 261 6.63 1.19 24.61
N LEU A 262 5.53 1.95 24.62
CA LEU A 262 5.23 2.93 23.57
C LEU A 262 6.29 4.03 23.51
N ILE A 263 6.71 4.59 24.65
CA ILE A 263 7.77 5.61 24.70
C ILE A 263 9.11 5.03 24.23
N ASP A 264 9.42 3.79 24.61
CA ASP A 264 10.65 3.10 24.23
C ASP A 264 10.69 2.79 22.72
N ALA A 265 9.56 2.38 22.15
CA ALA A 265 9.39 2.12 20.73
C ALA A 265 9.34 3.39 19.86
N THR A 266 9.24 4.59 20.46
CA THR A 266 9.31 5.85 19.72
C THR A 266 10.73 6.08 19.17
N LEU A 267 10.79 6.30 17.86
CA LEU A 267 11.99 6.55 17.06
C LEU A 267 12.34 8.05 16.98
N ARG A 268 11.32 8.92 16.86
CA ARG A 268 11.46 10.38 16.73
C ARG A 268 10.27 11.11 17.34
N THR A 269 10.50 12.34 17.81
CA THR A 269 9.42 13.25 18.22
C THR A 269 9.79 14.71 17.97
N ASN A 270 8.80 15.53 17.59
CA ASN A 270 8.96 16.97 17.36
C ASN A 270 8.75 17.78 18.66
N PHE A 271 8.59 17.10 19.80
CA PHE A 271 8.26 17.73 21.08
C PHE A 271 9.17 18.92 21.39
N PHE A 272 10.49 18.75 21.29
CA PHE A 272 11.49 19.79 21.57
C PHE A 272 11.57 20.88 20.50
N LEU A 273 11.15 20.58 19.26
CA LEU A 273 11.01 21.55 18.19
C LEU A 273 9.82 22.49 18.45
N ARG A 274 8.69 21.93 18.90
CA ARG A 274 7.41 22.65 19.09
C ARG A 274 7.19 23.19 20.51
N LEU A 275 8.17 23.08 21.41
CA LEU A 275 8.05 23.54 22.81
C LEU A 275 7.53 24.98 22.92
N ASP A 276 7.99 25.89 22.06
CA ASP A 276 7.64 27.32 22.14
C ASP A 276 6.43 27.70 21.27
N ALA A 277 5.81 26.74 20.58
CA ALA A 277 4.64 26.99 19.77
C ALA A 277 3.43 27.33 20.67
N PRO A 278 2.60 28.33 20.32
CA PRO A 278 1.41 28.69 21.11
C PRO A 278 0.38 27.56 21.23
N GLU A 279 0.22 26.78 20.15
CA GLU A 279 -0.67 25.62 20.03
C GLU A 279 0.11 24.48 19.35
N PRO A 280 0.94 23.73 20.11
CA PRO A 280 1.80 22.71 19.53
C PRO A 280 0.98 21.49 19.07
N ALA A 281 1.28 21.01 17.87
CA ALA A 281 0.91 19.66 17.44
C ALA A 281 2.13 18.75 17.64
N PHE A 282 2.04 17.86 18.62
CA PHE A 282 3.11 16.90 18.91
C PHE A 282 2.96 15.66 18.05
N SER A 283 4.06 15.20 17.48
CA SER A 283 4.13 13.98 16.70
C SER A 283 5.15 13.01 17.27
N PHE A 284 4.83 11.72 17.15
CA PHE A 284 5.65 10.61 17.63
C PHE A 284 5.72 9.56 16.52
N LYS A 285 6.92 9.31 15.98
CA LYS A 285 7.18 8.22 15.03
C LYS A 285 7.52 6.97 15.81
N ILE A 286 6.71 5.93 15.70
CA ILE A 286 6.75 4.74 16.56
C ILE A 286 7.10 3.53 15.69
N ASN A 287 8.06 2.72 16.16
CA ASN A 287 8.39 1.43 15.57
C ASN A 287 7.33 0.39 15.99
N SER A 288 6.40 0.05 15.09
CA SER A 288 5.30 -0.85 15.40
C SER A 288 5.78 -2.27 15.75
N LEU A 289 6.92 -2.71 15.19
CA LEU A 289 7.52 -4.01 15.54
C LEU A 289 8.06 -4.05 16.98
N GLY A 290 8.47 -2.89 17.50
CA GLY A 290 8.91 -2.72 18.89
C GLY A 290 7.77 -2.67 19.91
N VAL A 291 6.52 -2.57 19.47
CA VAL A 291 5.34 -2.56 20.36
C VAL A 291 4.90 -3.99 20.65
N ILE A 292 5.14 -4.45 21.89
CA ILE A 292 5.01 -5.85 22.30
C ILE A 292 3.59 -6.38 22.07
N ASN A 293 2.59 -5.64 22.55
CA ASN A 293 1.18 -6.05 22.57
C ASN A 293 0.36 -5.57 21.36
N MET A 294 1.01 -5.11 20.29
CA MET A 294 0.30 -4.68 19.08
C MET A 294 -0.20 -5.88 18.27
N ALA A 295 -1.48 -5.89 17.92
CA ALA A 295 -2.07 -6.94 17.08
C ALA A 295 -1.47 -6.92 15.66
N THR A 296 -1.36 -8.08 15.02
CA THR A 296 -0.98 -8.22 13.62
C THR A 296 -2.13 -7.89 12.66
N PRO A 297 -1.81 -7.56 11.39
CA PRO A 297 -0.52 -7.11 10.88
C PRO A 297 -0.09 -5.73 11.43
N ARG A 298 1.22 -5.59 11.62
CA ARG A 298 1.87 -4.38 12.15
C ARG A 298 2.49 -3.59 10.98
N PRO A 299 2.22 -2.28 10.84
CA PRO A 299 2.97 -1.42 9.92
C PRO A 299 4.47 -1.41 10.27
N LEU A 300 5.34 -0.96 9.38
CA LEU A 300 6.76 -0.75 9.72
C LEU A 300 6.88 0.36 10.79
N VAL A 301 6.21 1.50 10.56
CA VAL A 301 6.16 2.63 11.49
C VAL A 301 4.79 3.31 11.48
N GLU A 302 4.46 3.95 12.60
CA GLU A 302 3.28 4.79 12.76
C GLU A 302 3.69 6.19 13.23
N ILE A 303 3.24 7.24 12.55
CA ILE A 303 3.39 8.60 13.05
C ILE A 303 2.06 9.02 13.68
N TYR A 304 2.02 9.08 15.00
CA TYR A 304 0.87 9.56 15.75
C TYR A 304 1.00 11.06 15.99
N VAL A 305 -0.06 11.82 15.71
CA VAL A 305 -0.11 13.28 15.89
C VAL A 305 -1.22 13.62 16.86
N HIS A 306 -0.90 14.47 17.84
CA HIS A 306 -1.82 14.95 18.86
C HIS A 306 -1.66 16.45 19.10
N SER A 307 -2.78 17.16 19.11
CA SER A 307 -2.89 18.52 19.62
C SER A 307 -4.24 18.69 20.30
N ARG A 308 -4.54 19.85 20.88
CA ARG A 308 -5.88 20.15 21.42
C ARG A 308 -7.00 20.01 20.39
N LEU A 309 -6.71 20.29 19.12
CA LEU A 309 -7.69 20.37 18.04
C LEU A 309 -7.65 19.17 17.08
N ILE A 310 -6.57 18.40 17.06
CA ILE A 310 -6.42 17.28 16.13
C ILE A 310 -5.90 16.02 16.82
N GLU A 311 -6.37 14.88 16.36
CA GLU A 311 -5.72 13.58 16.55
C GLU A 311 -5.61 12.90 15.20
N GLY A 312 -4.53 12.17 14.96
CA GLY A 312 -4.36 11.47 13.71
C GLY A 312 -3.20 10.50 13.73
N ALA A 313 -3.20 9.59 12.76
CA ALA A 313 -2.14 8.61 12.57
C ALA A 313 -1.77 8.51 11.09
N HIS A 314 -0.49 8.29 10.80
CA HIS A 314 0.00 7.95 9.48
C HIS A 314 0.80 6.64 9.55
N LEU A 315 0.24 5.58 8.98
CA LEU A 315 0.76 4.22 8.99
C LEU A 315 1.54 3.95 7.71
N ARG A 316 2.74 3.40 7.81
CA ARG A 316 3.59 3.05 6.65
C ARG A 316 3.98 1.59 6.69
N GLY A 317 3.75 0.87 5.58
CA GLY A 317 4.22 -0.50 5.40
C GLY A 317 5.71 -0.60 5.05
N ALA A 318 6.35 0.48 4.57
CA ALA A 318 7.75 0.52 4.20
C ALA A 318 8.37 1.93 4.28
N ARG A 319 9.69 2.02 4.06
CA ARG A 319 10.44 3.29 3.96
C ARG A 319 10.00 4.11 2.74
N VAL A 320 9.90 3.50 1.56
CA VAL A 320 9.27 4.16 0.40
C VAL A 320 7.81 3.73 0.37
N ALA A 321 6.92 4.58 0.89
CA ALA A 321 5.50 4.26 0.99
C ALA A 321 4.63 5.48 0.68
N ARG A 322 3.43 5.23 0.16
CA ARG A 322 2.51 6.27 -0.30
C ARG A 322 1.07 5.93 0.06
N GLY A 323 0.34 6.95 0.49
CA GLY A 323 -1.01 6.80 1.00
C GLY A 323 -1.85 8.07 0.95
N GLY A 324 -3.16 7.88 0.80
CA GLY A 324 -4.14 8.96 0.99
C GLY A 324 -4.25 9.38 2.45
N ILE A 325 -4.51 10.67 2.69
CA ILE A 325 -4.85 11.20 4.02
C ILE A 325 -6.37 11.37 4.11
N ARG A 326 -7.00 10.72 5.07
CA ARG A 326 -8.46 10.73 5.24
C ARG A 326 -8.90 11.61 6.40
N TRP A 327 -9.95 12.38 6.21
CA TRP A 327 -10.68 12.95 7.33
C TRP A 327 -11.70 11.92 7.83
N SER A 328 -11.60 11.54 9.10
CA SER A 328 -12.48 10.55 9.75
C SER A 328 -13.42 11.23 10.75
N ASP A 329 -14.63 10.72 10.83
CA ASP A 329 -15.63 11.03 11.86
C ASP A 329 -15.57 10.06 13.05
N ARG A 330 -14.67 9.07 13.02
CA ARG A 330 -14.53 8.00 14.03
C ARG A 330 -13.48 8.33 15.09
N SER A 331 -13.80 9.22 16.04
CA SER A 331 -12.83 9.64 17.08
C SER A 331 -12.28 8.49 17.93
N ASP A 332 -13.06 7.42 18.13
CA ASP A 332 -12.71 6.36 19.09
C ASP A 332 -11.86 5.25 18.46
N ASP A 333 -11.90 5.05 17.15
CA ASP A 333 -11.19 3.94 16.47
C ASP A 333 -10.68 4.27 15.05
N PHE A 334 -10.40 5.54 14.76
CA PHE A 334 -9.84 5.97 13.46
C PHE A 334 -8.57 5.19 13.07
N ARG A 335 -7.74 4.74 14.02
CA ARG A 335 -6.54 3.94 13.69
C ARG A 335 -6.92 2.61 13.03
N GLN A 336 -7.99 1.94 13.47
CA GLN A 336 -8.47 0.70 12.86
C GLN A 336 -8.96 0.95 11.43
N GLU A 337 -9.67 2.05 11.20
CA GLU A 337 -10.08 2.47 9.85
C GLU A 337 -8.86 2.70 8.95
N ILE A 338 -7.86 3.46 9.41
CA ILE A 338 -6.65 3.76 8.65
C ILE A 338 -5.84 2.48 8.40
N LEU A 339 -5.75 1.57 9.37
CA LEU A 339 -5.03 0.29 9.23
C LEU A 339 -5.70 -0.60 8.18
N GLY A 340 -7.03 -0.70 8.19
CA GLY A 340 -7.78 -1.42 7.15
C GLY A 340 -7.52 -0.85 5.75
N LEU A 341 -7.55 0.48 5.61
CA LEU A 341 -7.28 1.17 4.35
C LEU A 341 -5.82 1.04 3.88
N MET A 342 -4.85 1.04 4.81
CA MET A 342 -3.44 0.81 4.49
C MET A 342 -3.24 -0.59 3.89
N ARG A 343 -3.88 -1.62 4.45
CA ARG A 343 -3.79 -3.00 3.95
C ARG A 343 -4.29 -3.11 2.52
N THR A 344 -5.48 -2.56 2.23
CA THR A 344 -6.00 -2.50 0.86
C THR A 344 -5.04 -1.76 -0.08
N GLN A 345 -4.40 -0.70 0.42
CA GLN A 345 -3.41 0.05 -0.35
C GLN A 345 -2.13 -0.75 -0.62
N MET A 346 -1.69 -1.64 0.28
CA MET A 346 -0.51 -2.47 0.09
C MET A 346 -0.66 -3.38 -1.13
N MET A 347 -1.80 -4.07 -1.28
CA MET A 347 -2.07 -4.89 -2.46
C MET A 347 -2.13 -4.05 -3.74
N LYS A 348 -2.84 -2.92 -3.69
CA LYS A 348 -2.96 -2.00 -4.83
C LYS A 348 -1.61 -1.46 -5.29
N ASN A 349 -0.70 -1.24 -4.34
CA ASN A 349 0.62 -0.71 -4.60
C ASN A 349 1.65 -1.78 -5.02
N ALA A 350 1.27 -3.05 -5.14
CA ALA A 350 2.20 -4.11 -5.57
C ALA A 350 2.86 -3.80 -6.93
N LEU A 351 2.10 -3.14 -7.84
CA LEU A 351 2.55 -2.74 -9.17
C LEU A 351 3.54 -1.55 -9.17
N ILE A 352 3.47 -0.64 -8.21
CA ILE A 352 4.19 0.64 -8.25
C ILE A 352 5.38 0.67 -7.29
N VAL A 353 6.22 1.69 -7.35
CA VAL A 353 7.42 1.80 -6.51
C VAL A 353 7.10 1.83 -5.01
N PRO A 354 6.33 2.82 -4.50
CA PRO A 354 6.07 2.92 -3.07
C PRO A 354 5.12 1.82 -2.59
N GLN A 355 5.41 1.22 -1.43
CA GLN A 355 4.47 0.32 -0.77
C GLN A 355 3.28 1.09 -0.16
N GLY A 356 2.31 0.37 0.41
CA GLY A 356 1.12 0.98 1.01
C GLY A 356 1.44 1.83 2.25
N ALA A 357 0.94 3.06 2.27
CA ALA A 357 0.76 3.85 3.48
C ALA A 357 -0.69 4.34 3.56
N LYS A 358 -1.09 4.83 4.73
CA LYS A 358 -2.36 5.55 4.89
C LYS A 358 -2.28 6.49 6.07
N GLY A 359 -2.81 7.70 5.89
CA GLY A 359 -3.01 8.63 6.98
C GLY A 359 -4.49 8.90 7.22
N GLY A 360 -4.79 9.36 8.43
CA GLY A 360 -6.06 9.96 8.71
C GLY A 360 -6.05 10.75 10.00
N PHE A 361 -6.96 11.70 10.10
CA PHE A 361 -7.09 12.59 11.23
C PHE A 361 -8.56 12.85 11.56
N VAL A 362 -8.81 13.20 12.82
CA VAL A 362 -10.09 13.62 13.36
C VAL A 362 -9.94 15.04 13.88
N VAL A 363 -11.01 15.83 13.73
CA VAL A 363 -11.07 17.19 14.29
C VAL A 363 -11.74 17.12 15.66
N LYS A 364 -11.04 17.57 16.69
CA LYS A 364 -11.53 17.55 18.07
C LYS A 364 -12.29 18.82 18.39
N ARG A 365 -13.41 18.65 19.10
CA ARG A 365 -14.23 19.74 19.67
C ARG A 365 -14.58 20.83 18.64
N PRO A 366 -15.13 20.48 17.47
CA PRO A 366 -15.62 21.52 16.55
C PRO A 366 -16.67 22.41 17.26
N PRO A 367 -16.72 23.72 16.96
CA PRO A 367 -17.82 24.56 17.42
C PRO A 367 -19.16 23.96 16.99
N VAL A 368 -20.17 24.06 17.85
CA VAL A 368 -21.51 23.51 17.58
C VAL A 368 -22.05 24.07 16.25
N GLY A 369 -22.45 23.19 15.33
CA GLY A 369 -22.93 23.54 14.00
C GLY A 369 -21.82 23.78 12.95
N GLN A 370 -20.55 23.60 13.32
CA GLN A 370 -19.37 23.70 12.43
C GLN A 370 -18.59 22.38 12.35
N GLU A 371 -19.23 21.25 12.68
CA GLU A 371 -18.60 19.92 12.70
C GLU A 371 -18.00 19.52 11.34
N ASN A 372 -18.62 20.01 10.25
CA ASN A 372 -18.22 19.74 8.88
C ASN A 372 -17.70 21.00 8.15
N ASP A 373 -17.28 22.04 8.89
CA ASP A 373 -16.75 23.27 8.28
C ASP A 373 -15.48 22.96 7.48
N PRO A 374 -15.47 23.15 6.14
CA PRO A 374 -14.31 22.87 5.30
C PRO A 374 -13.05 23.65 5.72
N ALA A 375 -13.20 24.85 6.28
CA ALA A 375 -12.08 25.67 6.73
C ALA A 375 -11.40 25.06 7.97
N LEU A 376 -12.20 24.54 8.90
CA LEU A 376 -11.72 23.84 10.10
C LEU A 376 -10.97 22.56 9.73
N VAL A 377 -11.54 21.77 8.80
CA VAL A 377 -10.93 20.53 8.30
C VAL A 377 -9.61 20.83 7.56
N LEU A 378 -9.56 21.89 6.76
CA LEU A 378 -8.34 22.32 6.06
C LEU A 378 -7.24 22.79 7.03
N ALA A 379 -7.60 23.50 8.09
CA ALA A 379 -6.67 23.92 9.13
C ALA A 379 -6.10 22.72 9.90
N ALA A 380 -6.95 21.77 10.26
CA ALA A 380 -6.56 20.51 10.89
C ALA A 380 -5.64 19.67 9.99
N TYR A 381 -6.00 19.54 8.71
CA TYR A 381 -5.16 18.89 7.69
C TYR A 381 -3.78 19.56 7.58
N SER A 382 -3.74 20.88 7.50
CA SER A 382 -2.48 21.64 7.40
C SER A 382 -1.58 21.42 8.63
N SER A 383 -2.17 21.43 9.83
CA SER A 383 -1.43 21.14 11.07
C SER A 383 -0.95 19.69 11.14
N PHE A 384 -1.73 18.74 10.61
CA PHE A 384 -1.35 17.33 10.55
C PHE A 384 -0.15 17.13 9.61
N ILE A 385 -0.21 17.68 8.39
CA ILE A 385 0.89 17.62 7.41
C ILE A 385 2.18 18.25 7.96
N ALA A 386 2.08 19.43 8.58
CA ALA A 386 3.21 20.08 9.22
C ALA A 386 3.86 19.19 10.31
N ALA A 387 3.05 18.52 11.13
CA ALA A 387 3.55 17.63 12.18
C ALA A 387 4.21 16.35 11.64
N LEU A 388 3.83 15.87 10.44
CA LEU A 388 4.54 14.78 9.75
C LEU A 388 5.91 15.25 9.23
N LEU A 389 5.96 16.42 8.59
CA LEU A 389 7.20 16.99 8.06
C LEU A 389 8.21 17.34 9.16
N ASP A 390 7.75 17.73 10.35
CA ASP A 390 8.63 17.94 11.52
C ASP A 390 9.49 16.72 11.90
N LEU A 391 9.09 15.49 11.50
CA LEU A 391 9.82 14.25 11.79
C LEU A 391 10.54 13.65 10.58
N THR A 392 10.30 14.21 9.39
CA THR A 392 10.77 13.65 8.11
C THR A 392 12.10 14.29 7.74
N ASP A 393 13.08 13.48 7.34
CA ASP A 393 14.35 14.04 6.88
C ASP A 393 14.18 14.76 5.53
N ASN A 394 15.08 15.68 5.21
CA ASN A 394 15.07 16.39 3.94
C ASN A 394 16.31 16.01 3.10
N ILE A 395 16.32 16.32 1.80
CA ILE A 395 17.47 16.12 0.92
C ILE A 395 17.92 17.46 0.36
N ARG A 396 19.22 17.79 0.49
CA ARG A 396 19.84 18.90 -0.24
C ARG A 396 21.10 18.41 -0.95
N GLY A 397 21.09 18.47 -2.28
CA GLY A 397 22.13 17.84 -3.08
C GLY A 397 22.14 16.32 -2.86
N ASN A 398 23.26 15.79 -2.36
CA ASN A 398 23.41 14.37 -2.03
C ASN A 398 23.41 14.09 -0.51
N GLU A 399 23.10 15.09 0.31
CA GLU A 399 23.09 14.97 1.77
C GLU A 399 21.67 14.90 2.33
N VAL A 400 21.46 13.97 3.26
CA VAL A 400 20.23 13.90 4.05
C VAL A 400 20.35 14.82 5.26
N LEU A 401 19.39 15.74 5.40
CA LEU A 401 19.31 16.71 6.48
C LEU A 401 18.22 16.32 7.47
N ARG A 402 18.60 16.06 8.72
CA ARG A 402 17.64 15.77 9.80
C ARG A 402 16.95 17.04 10.29
N PRO A 403 15.67 16.98 10.71
CA PRO A 403 15.00 18.11 11.32
C PRO A 403 15.74 18.64 12.55
N PRO A 404 15.78 19.97 12.76
CA PRO A 404 16.44 20.55 13.91
C PRO A 404 15.74 20.12 15.21
N LYS A 405 16.52 19.96 16.28
CA LYS A 405 16.03 19.57 17.62
C LYS A 405 15.31 18.20 17.69
N VAL A 406 15.55 17.31 16.72
CA VAL A 406 15.04 15.93 16.71
C VAL A 406 16.19 14.95 16.92
N VAL A 407 16.07 14.08 17.92
CA VAL A 407 16.96 12.92 18.12
C VAL A 407 16.33 11.72 17.41
N ALA A 408 17.08 11.09 16.50
CA ALA A 408 16.61 9.96 15.69
C ALA A 408 17.26 8.63 16.13
N TYR A 409 16.43 7.59 16.25
CA TYR A 409 16.82 6.22 16.59
C TYR A 409 16.61 5.23 15.45
N ASP A 410 16.44 5.74 14.23
CA ASP A 410 16.26 5.00 12.98
C ASP A 410 17.20 5.52 11.90
N ASP A 411 17.23 4.81 10.77
CA ASP A 411 17.94 5.24 9.58
C ASP A 411 17.34 6.53 9.00
N ASP A 412 18.08 7.15 8.09
CA ASP A 412 17.64 8.28 7.29
C ASP A 412 16.30 8.00 6.59
N ASP A 413 15.32 8.87 6.79
CA ASP A 413 13.94 8.70 6.32
C ASP A 413 13.45 9.97 5.59
N PRO A 414 14.00 10.26 4.39
CA PRO A 414 13.68 11.47 3.69
C PRO A 414 12.43 11.39 2.80
N TYR A 415 11.79 10.22 2.66
CA TYR A 415 10.70 10.02 1.70
C TYR A 415 9.33 10.02 2.38
N LEU A 416 8.53 11.05 2.11
CA LEU A 416 7.13 11.16 2.51
C LEU A 416 6.31 11.73 1.35
N VAL A 417 5.40 10.93 0.79
CA VAL A 417 4.44 11.36 -0.25
C VAL A 417 3.03 11.11 0.23
N VAL A 418 2.18 12.13 0.11
CA VAL A 418 0.77 12.07 0.47
C VAL A 418 -0.13 12.10 -0.78
N ALA A 419 -1.34 11.58 -0.63
CA ALA A 419 -2.39 11.70 -1.64
C ALA A 419 -3.68 12.17 -0.99
N ALA A 420 -4.62 12.65 -1.81
CA ALA A 420 -5.95 12.96 -1.33
C ALA A 420 -6.77 11.69 -1.10
N ASP A 421 -7.70 11.73 -0.13
CA ASP A 421 -8.69 10.69 0.14
C ASP A 421 -10.06 11.34 0.42
N LYS A 422 -11.02 10.53 0.91
CA LYS A 422 -12.33 11.00 1.36
C LYS A 422 -12.16 12.14 2.38
N GLY A 423 -12.82 13.26 2.10
CA GLY A 423 -12.78 14.46 2.93
C GLY A 423 -11.60 15.40 2.65
N THR A 424 -10.65 15.05 1.78
CA THR A 424 -9.46 15.88 1.47
C THR A 424 -9.18 16.05 -0.03
N ALA A 425 -10.14 15.70 -0.90
CA ALA A 425 -9.99 15.66 -2.35
C ALA A 425 -9.39 16.93 -3.00
N GLY A 426 -9.62 18.11 -2.40
CA GLY A 426 -9.12 19.40 -2.90
C GLY A 426 -7.87 19.93 -2.18
N PHE A 427 -7.20 19.14 -1.34
CA PHE A 427 -6.14 19.66 -0.45
C PHE A 427 -4.71 19.38 -0.93
N SER A 428 -4.52 18.70 -2.06
CA SER A 428 -3.18 18.39 -2.60
C SER A 428 -2.34 19.64 -2.86
N ASP A 429 -2.93 20.70 -3.43
CA ASP A 429 -2.21 21.96 -3.65
C ASP A 429 -1.74 22.58 -2.32
N ARG A 430 -2.59 22.52 -1.26
CA ARG A 430 -2.21 23.00 0.07
C ARG A 430 -1.08 22.17 0.69
N ALA A 431 -1.06 20.85 0.49
CA ALA A 431 0.05 20.02 0.93
C ALA A 431 1.36 20.37 0.19
N ASN A 432 1.32 20.61 -1.12
CA ASN A 432 2.48 21.06 -1.89
C ASN A 432 2.97 22.46 -1.47
N GLU A 433 2.06 23.36 -1.11
CA GLU A 433 2.42 24.65 -0.50
C GLU A 433 3.17 24.47 0.82
N ILE A 434 2.66 23.64 1.73
CA ILE A 434 3.32 23.35 3.00
C ILE A 434 4.69 22.72 2.75
N SER A 435 4.82 21.77 1.81
CA SER A 435 6.10 21.20 1.42
C SER A 435 7.11 22.27 0.98
N ARG A 436 6.67 23.27 0.20
CA ARG A 436 7.50 24.41 -0.22
C ARG A 436 7.86 25.33 0.96
N GLU A 437 6.93 25.57 1.89
CA GLU A 437 7.19 26.33 3.12
C GLU A 437 8.30 25.68 3.98
N TYR A 438 8.43 24.35 3.94
CA TYR A 438 9.48 23.58 4.62
C TYR A 438 10.78 23.45 3.83
N ASP A 439 10.85 23.99 2.59
CA ASP A 439 11.94 23.74 1.64
C ASP A 439 12.19 22.22 1.46
N TYR A 440 11.13 21.43 1.51
CA TYR A 440 11.21 19.98 1.41
C TYR A 440 11.46 19.54 -0.03
N TRP A 441 12.42 18.64 -0.22
CA TRP A 441 13.03 18.31 -1.52
C TRP A 441 12.05 17.82 -2.60
N LEU A 442 10.90 17.25 -2.21
CA LEU A 442 9.88 16.84 -3.16
C LEU A 442 9.08 18.03 -3.73
N GLY A 443 9.00 19.16 -3.02
CA GLY A 443 8.31 20.36 -3.47
C GLY A 443 6.89 20.07 -3.99
N ASP A 444 6.65 20.29 -5.29
CA ASP A 444 5.37 20.02 -5.97
C ASP A 444 5.07 18.51 -6.21
N SER A 445 5.99 17.63 -5.84
CA SER A 445 5.84 16.17 -5.91
C SER A 445 5.39 15.56 -4.57
N PHE A 446 5.29 16.37 -3.51
CA PHE A 446 4.93 15.90 -2.17
C PHE A 446 3.51 15.33 -2.12
N ALA A 447 2.57 15.99 -2.79
CA ALA A 447 1.19 15.56 -2.94
C ALA A 447 0.83 15.39 -4.42
N THR A 448 0.06 14.33 -4.69
CA THR A 448 -0.37 13.97 -6.04
C THR A 448 -1.79 14.43 -6.33
N GLY A 449 -2.11 14.65 -7.62
CA GLY A 449 -3.42 15.13 -8.05
C GLY A 449 -3.63 16.64 -7.87
N GLY A 450 -2.55 17.42 -7.76
CA GLY A 450 -2.59 18.88 -7.77
C GLY A 450 -2.78 19.47 -9.17
N SER A 451 -2.83 20.80 -9.23
CA SER A 451 -3.10 21.61 -10.43
C SER A 451 -2.14 21.38 -11.63
N HIS A 452 -0.89 20.98 -11.37
CA HIS A 452 0.16 20.82 -12.39
C HIS A 452 0.53 19.35 -12.68
N GLY A 453 -0.38 18.40 -12.42
CA GLY A 453 -0.19 16.96 -12.59
C GLY A 453 -1.00 16.31 -13.72
N PHE A 454 -0.99 14.98 -13.78
CA PHE A 454 -1.83 14.22 -14.68
C PHE A 454 -3.27 14.16 -14.16
N HIS A 455 -4.19 14.84 -14.85
CA HIS A 455 -5.57 14.89 -14.40
C HIS A 455 -6.33 13.58 -14.71
N HIS A 456 -6.50 12.71 -13.72
CA HIS A 456 -7.07 11.37 -13.85
C HIS A 456 -8.41 11.34 -14.58
N LYS A 457 -9.35 12.22 -14.21
CA LYS A 457 -10.68 12.31 -14.86
C LYS A 457 -10.60 12.72 -16.34
N ARG A 458 -9.66 13.60 -16.70
CA ARG A 458 -9.49 14.08 -18.08
C ARG A 458 -8.85 13.00 -18.94
N LEU A 459 -7.89 12.27 -18.38
CA LEU A 459 -7.23 11.15 -19.06
C LEU A 459 -8.07 9.88 -19.06
N GLY A 460 -9.03 9.77 -18.14
CA GLY A 460 -9.89 8.62 -17.90
C GLY A 460 -9.10 7.34 -17.57
N ILE A 461 -7.89 7.46 -17.03
CA ILE A 461 -6.91 6.36 -17.03
C ILE A 461 -7.40 5.15 -16.22
N THR A 462 -8.06 5.40 -15.08
CA THR A 462 -8.57 4.34 -14.19
C THR A 462 -9.63 3.51 -14.91
N ALA A 463 -10.61 4.18 -15.55
CA ALA A 463 -11.63 3.51 -16.34
C ALA A 463 -11.05 2.83 -17.59
N ARG A 464 -10.05 3.43 -18.25
CA ARG A 464 -9.35 2.82 -19.38
C ARG A 464 -8.60 1.55 -18.97
N GLY A 465 -7.95 1.55 -17.81
CA GLY A 465 -7.30 0.38 -17.23
C GLY A 465 -8.28 -0.75 -16.94
N ALA A 466 -9.35 -0.45 -16.21
CA ALA A 466 -10.42 -1.43 -15.93
C ALA A 466 -11.04 -1.96 -17.23
N TRP A 467 -11.19 -1.11 -18.25
CA TRP A 467 -11.68 -1.53 -19.57
C TRP A 467 -10.71 -2.48 -20.31
N VAL A 468 -9.38 -2.35 -20.11
CA VAL A 468 -8.41 -3.33 -20.63
C VAL A 468 -8.68 -4.72 -20.03
N CYS A 469 -8.95 -4.79 -18.73
CA CYS A 469 -9.28 -6.03 -18.03
C CYS A 469 -10.64 -6.61 -18.47
N VAL A 470 -11.68 -5.78 -18.56
CA VAL A 470 -13.01 -6.18 -19.06
C VAL A 470 -12.93 -6.73 -20.49
N ARG A 471 -12.16 -6.09 -21.38
CA ARG A 471 -11.95 -6.60 -22.75
C ARG A 471 -11.35 -8.00 -22.77
N ARG A 472 -10.47 -8.34 -21.83
CA ARG A 472 -9.92 -9.69 -21.73
C ARG A 472 -10.98 -10.71 -21.35
N HIS A 473 -11.81 -10.41 -20.36
CA HIS A 473 -12.91 -11.31 -19.98
C HIS A 473 -13.89 -11.56 -21.14
N PHE A 474 -14.29 -10.51 -21.86
CA PHE A 474 -15.14 -10.68 -23.04
C PHE A 474 -14.45 -11.48 -24.15
N ARG A 475 -13.16 -11.26 -24.37
CA ARG A 475 -12.38 -12.02 -25.35
C ARG A 475 -12.33 -13.51 -25.02
N GLU A 476 -12.14 -13.86 -23.74
CA GLU A 476 -12.21 -15.24 -23.25
C GLU A 476 -13.60 -15.88 -23.48
N LEU A 477 -14.66 -15.06 -23.56
CA LEU A 477 -16.01 -15.47 -23.92
C LEU A 477 -16.30 -15.43 -25.44
N GLY A 478 -15.31 -15.09 -26.27
CA GLY A 478 -15.47 -14.96 -27.72
C GLY A 478 -16.26 -13.73 -28.15
N VAL A 479 -16.39 -12.72 -27.29
CA VAL A 479 -17.09 -11.46 -27.55
C VAL A 479 -16.07 -10.31 -27.67
N ASP A 480 -16.23 -9.46 -28.68
CA ASP A 480 -15.48 -8.21 -28.81
C ASP A 480 -16.41 -7.02 -28.51
N PRO A 481 -16.32 -6.39 -27.32
CA PRO A 481 -17.20 -5.28 -26.95
C PRO A 481 -16.94 -4.00 -27.79
N ASP A 482 -15.80 -3.89 -28.47
CA ASP A 482 -15.47 -2.75 -29.32
C ASP A 482 -16.15 -2.87 -30.71
N VAL A 483 -16.70 -4.04 -31.05
CA VAL A 483 -17.41 -4.30 -32.33
C VAL A 483 -18.84 -4.81 -32.14
N GLN A 484 -19.12 -5.55 -31.08
CA GLN A 484 -20.41 -6.18 -30.78
C GLN A 484 -21.13 -5.44 -29.65
N ALA A 485 -22.47 -5.41 -29.71
CA ALA A 485 -23.29 -4.79 -28.68
C ALA A 485 -23.27 -5.61 -27.38
N VAL A 486 -23.09 -4.92 -26.25
CA VAL A 486 -22.99 -5.52 -24.91
C VAL A 486 -23.95 -4.79 -23.97
N THR A 487 -24.77 -5.55 -23.24
CA THR A 487 -25.70 -5.00 -22.24
C THR A 487 -25.01 -4.73 -20.91
N VAL A 488 -25.32 -3.59 -20.28
CA VAL A 488 -24.63 -3.13 -19.07
C VAL A 488 -25.61 -2.67 -18.01
N VAL A 489 -25.37 -3.06 -16.76
CA VAL A 489 -25.83 -2.33 -15.57
C VAL A 489 -24.61 -1.75 -14.88
N GLY A 490 -24.70 -0.54 -14.32
CA GLY A 490 -23.58 0.03 -13.60
C GLY A 490 -23.93 0.81 -12.34
N VAL A 491 -22.95 0.93 -11.46
CA VAL A 491 -23.04 1.69 -10.22
C VAL A 491 -22.28 2.99 -10.38
N GLY A 492 -22.97 4.13 -10.36
CA GLY A 492 -22.41 5.47 -10.52
C GLY A 492 -23.28 6.39 -11.37
N GLY A 493 -22.76 7.60 -11.60
CA GLY A 493 -23.37 8.60 -12.49
C GLY A 493 -22.37 9.12 -13.52
N MET A 494 -22.89 9.71 -14.60
CA MET A 494 -22.06 10.24 -15.69
C MET A 494 -21.12 11.36 -15.23
N GLU A 495 -21.43 12.04 -14.13
CA GLU A 495 -20.57 13.02 -13.48
C GLU A 495 -19.29 12.41 -12.87
N GLY A 496 -19.30 11.11 -12.58
CA GLY A 496 -18.20 10.39 -11.95
C GLY A 496 -17.03 10.12 -12.90
N ASP A 497 -15.80 10.15 -12.37
CA ASP A 497 -14.58 9.85 -13.14
C ASP A 497 -14.63 8.43 -13.74
N VAL A 498 -14.72 7.41 -12.88
CA VAL A 498 -14.65 6.01 -13.31
C VAL A 498 -15.89 5.60 -14.10
N PHE A 499 -17.09 5.91 -13.58
CA PHE A 499 -18.34 5.54 -14.24
C PHE A 499 -18.48 6.24 -15.59
N GLY A 500 -18.32 7.56 -15.64
CA GLY A 500 -18.50 8.35 -16.86
C GLY A 500 -17.51 7.95 -17.96
N ASN A 501 -16.21 7.88 -17.63
CA ASN A 501 -15.20 7.44 -18.59
C ASN A 501 -15.39 5.98 -19.04
N GLY A 502 -15.85 5.09 -18.14
CA GLY A 502 -16.14 3.69 -18.44
C GLY A 502 -17.31 3.52 -19.40
N MET A 503 -18.40 4.24 -19.16
CA MET A 503 -19.60 4.18 -20.00
C MET A 503 -19.42 4.86 -21.36
N LEU A 504 -18.35 5.63 -21.56
CA LEU A 504 -17.98 6.26 -22.83
C LEU A 504 -16.86 5.53 -23.59
N ARG A 505 -16.50 4.31 -23.18
CA ARG A 505 -15.42 3.55 -23.85
C ARG A 505 -15.76 3.10 -25.27
N THR A 506 -17.01 2.73 -25.51
CA THR A 506 -17.50 2.31 -26.82
C THR A 506 -18.97 2.65 -26.99
N SER A 507 -19.38 2.99 -28.22
CA SER A 507 -20.79 3.22 -28.58
C SER A 507 -21.63 1.94 -28.64
N ASN A 508 -21.00 0.77 -28.50
CA ASN A 508 -21.69 -0.51 -28.48
C ASN A 508 -22.28 -0.88 -27.11
N LEU A 509 -21.99 -0.11 -26.06
CA LEU A 509 -22.58 -0.33 -24.74
C LEU A 509 -24.04 0.08 -24.71
N ARG A 510 -24.90 -0.89 -24.40
CA ARG A 510 -26.33 -0.71 -24.12
C ARG A 510 -26.53 -0.64 -22.61
N LEU A 511 -26.50 0.57 -22.05
CA LEU A 511 -26.70 0.80 -20.61
C LEU A 511 -28.18 0.63 -20.27
N LEU A 512 -28.54 -0.51 -19.69
CA LEU A 512 -29.93 -0.84 -19.36
C LEU A 512 -30.38 -0.27 -18.02
N GLY A 513 -29.44 -0.08 -17.10
CA GLY A 513 -29.71 0.54 -15.81
C GLY A 513 -28.46 1.08 -15.15
N ALA A 514 -28.62 2.14 -14.37
CA ALA A 514 -27.55 2.68 -13.53
C ALA A 514 -28.13 3.27 -12.25
N PHE A 515 -27.34 3.36 -11.18
CA PHE A 515 -27.77 4.06 -9.98
C PHE A 515 -26.59 4.70 -9.24
N ASN A 516 -26.84 5.83 -8.57
CA ASN A 516 -25.91 6.47 -7.65
C ASN A 516 -26.58 6.73 -6.29
N ALA A 517 -26.05 7.67 -5.48
CA ALA A 517 -26.64 8.00 -4.19
C ALA A 517 -28.01 8.68 -4.31
N GLU A 518 -28.32 9.28 -5.46
CA GLU A 518 -29.49 10.15 -5.64
C GLU A 518 -30.53 9.58 -6.60
N PHE A 519 -30.10 8.96 -7.69
CA PHE A 519 -30.95 8.56 -8.81
C PHE A 519 -30.73 7.11 -9.25
N ILE A 520 -31.78 6.55 -9.85
CA ILE A 520 -31.82 5.27 -10.57
C ILE A 520 -32.28 5.56 -12.01
N PHE A 521 -31.45 5.21 -12.98
CA PHE A 521 -31.69 5.28 -14.42
C PHE A 521 -32.08 3.89 -14.94
N LEU A 522 -33.10 3.83 -15.80
CA LEU A 522 -33.59 2.62 -16.46
C LEU A 522 -33.85 2.89 -17.95
N ASP A 523 -33.35 2.02 -18.81
CA ASP A 523 -33.66 1.99 -20.24
C ASP A 523 -33.67 0.53 -20.74
N PRO A 524 -34.83 -0.12 -20.93
CA PRO A 524 -34.87 -1.55 -21.25
C PRO A 524 -34.36 -1.91 -22.65
N SER A 525 -34.24 -0.95 -23.57
CA SER A 525 -33.80 -1.18 -24.96
C SER A 525 -33.16 0.08 -25.59
N PRO A 526 -32.02 0.56 -25.07
CA PRO A 526 -31.37 1.78 -25.55
C PRO A 526 -30.82 1.61 -26.97
N ASP A 527 -30.93 2.66 -27.79
CA ASP A 527 -30.14 2.78 -29.01
C ASP A 527 -28.68 3.10 -28.66
N GLY A 528 -27.73 2.30 -29.16
CA GLY A 528 -26.33 2.43 -28.77
C GLY A 528 -25.70 3.79 -29.14
N ARG A 529 -26.02 4.33 -30.32
CA ARG A 529 -25.42 5.59 -30.81
C ARG A 529 -26.06 6.81 -30.16
N ALA A 530 -27.38 6.87 -30.12
CA ALA A 530 -28.13 7.98 -29.53
C ALA A 530 -27.88 8.08 -28.02
N SER A 531 -27.95 6.95 -27.30
CA SER A 531 -27.70 6.93 -25.85
C SER A 531 -26.23 7.23 -25.51
N PHE A 532 -25.28 6.88 -26.38
CA PHE A 532 -23.87 7.26 -26.22
C PHE A 532 -23.67 8.77 -26.35
N ALA A 533 -24.25 9.38 -27.39
CA ALA A 533 -24.16 10.83 -27.59
C ALA A 533 -24.76 11.59 -26.39
N GLU A 534 -25.89 11.13 -25.86
CA GLU A 534 -26.53 11.74 -24.69
C GLU A 534 -25.71 11.55 -23.41
N ARG A 535 -25.18 10.35 -23.16
CA ARG A 535 -24.25 10.11 -22.04
C ARG A 535 -23.02 11.02 -22.12
N LYS A 536 -22.48 11.22 -23.33
CA LYS A 536 -21.35 12.12 -23.56
C LYS A 536 -21.70 13.57 -23.24
N ARG A 537 -22.88 14.04 -23.67
CA ARG A 537 -23.38 15.38 -23.34
C ARG A 537 -23.46 15.57 -21.82
N LEU A 538 -24.01 14.62 -21.08
CA LEU A 538 -24.06 14.67 -19.62
C LEU A 538 -22.64 14.75 -19.03
N PHE A 539 -21.74 13.83 -19.41
CA PHE A 539 -20.36 13.83 -18.91
C PHE A 539 -19.63 15.17 -19.11
N GLU A 540 -19.84 15.83 -20.25
CA GLU A 540 -19.19 17.09 -20.60
C GLU A 540 -19.89 18.32 -19.99
N THR A 541 -21.14 18.19 -19.52
CA THR A 541 -21.92 19.29 -18.92
C THR A 541 -21.66 19.39 -17.41
N PRO A 542 -21.01 20.46 -16.91
CA PRO A 542 -20.72 20.62 -15.49
C PRO A 542 -22.00 20.62 -14.63
N GLY A 543 -21.98 19.86 -13.54
CA GLY A 543 -23.10 19.79 -12.58
C GLY A 543 -24.32 18.99 -13.07
N SER A 544 -24.27 18.39 -14.26
CA SER A 544 -25.36 17.52 -14.72
C SER A 544 -25.44 16.21 -13.93
N THR A 545 -26.64 15.66 -13.88
CA THR A 545 -26.99 14.42 -13.18
C THR A 545 -27.82 13.52 -14.10
N TRP A 546 -28.19 12.33 -13.62
CA TRP A 546 -29.15 11.48 -14.34
C TRP A 546 -30.49 12.18 -14.61
N ALA A 547 -30.92 13.13 -13.75
CA ALA A 547 -32.17 13.86 -13.96
C ALA A 547 -32.14 14.75 -15.23
N ASP A 548 -30.96 15.10 -15.72
CA ASP A 548 -30.78 15.91 -16.92
C ASP A 548 -30.77 15.08 -18.21
N TYR A 549 -30.92 13.75 -18.12
CA TYR A 549 -30.99 12.86 -19.27
C TYR A 549 -32.24 13.16 -20.11
N ASN A 550 -32.08 13.30 -21.43
CA ASN A 550 -33.19 13.56 -22.33
C ASN A 550 -34.18 12.38 -22.36
N ALA A 551 -35.32 12.55 -21.70
CA ALA A 551 -36.36 11.53 -21.58
C ALA A 551 -36.91 11.03 -22.94
N ALA A 552 -36.82 11.83 -24.01
CA ALA A 552 -37.25 11.41 -25.34
C ALA A 552 -36.36 10.33 -25.97
N LEU A 553 -35.15 10.12 -25.44
CA LEU A 553 -34.21 9.09 -25.88
C LEU A 553 -34.33 7.78 -25.09
N ILE A 554 -35.08 7.78 -23.98
CA ILE A 554 -35.30 6.59 -23.15
C ILE A 554 -36.37 5.72 -23.79
N SER A 555 -36.10 4.42 -23.93
CA SER A 555 -37.08 3.50 -24.53
C SER A 555 -38.34 3.30 -23.65
N PRO A 556 -39.47 2.86 -24.23
CA PRO A 556 -40.72 2.65 -23.49
C PRO A 556 -40.54 1.76 -22.25
N GLY A 557 -41.11 2.21 -21.12
CA GLY A 557 -41.03 1.54 -19.83
C GLY A 557 -39.80 1.89 -19.00
N GLY A 558 -38.83 2.63 -19.55
CA GLY A 558 -37.69 3.20 -18.82
C GLY A 558 -37.99 4.55 -18.16
N GLY A 559 -37.01 5.11 -17.45
CA GLY A 559 -37.10 6.42 -16.80
C GLY A 559 -35.95 6.72 -15.85
N VAL A 560 -35.98 7.91 -15.26
CA VAL A 560 -35.06 8.33 -14.18
C VAL A 560 -35.86 8.60 -12.93
N PHE A 561 -35.46 7.97 -11.83
CA PHE A 561 -36.19 7.97 -10.57
C PHE A 561 -35.27 8.40 -9.44
N ARG A 562 -35.80 9.03 -8.39
CA ARG A 562 -35.03 9.27 -7.17
C ARG A 562 -34.89 7.96 -6.40
N ARG A 563 -33.67 7.65 -5.94
CA ARG A 563 -33.40 6.47 -5.11
C ARG A 563 -34.19 6.48 -3.80
N SER A 564 -34.44 7.66 -3.23
CA SER A 564 -35.24 7.83 -2.01
C SER A 564 -36.76 7.71 -2.21
N ALA A 565 -37.23 7.46 -3.45
CA ALA A 565 -38.65 7.23 -3.70
C ALA A 565 -39.10 5.92 -3.04
N LYS A 566 -40.21 6.00 -2.30
CA LYS A 566 -40.84 4.84 -1.62
C LYS A 566 -41.57 3.91 -2.58
N ASP A 567 -41.93 4.42 -3.76
CA ASP A 567 -42.76 3.72 -4.74
C ASP A 567 -42.32 4.18 -6.13
N ILE A 568 -41.73 3.26 -6.91
CA ILE A 568 -41.25 3.46 -8.28
C ILE A 568 -42.02 2.52 -9.19
N GLU A 569 -42.91 3.08 -10.02
CA GLU A 569 -43.67 2.31 -11.00
C GLU A 569 -42.73 1.74 -12.07
N ILE A 570 -42.74 0.42 -12.21
CA ILE A 570 -41.85 -0.30 -13.14
C ILE A 570 -42.61 -0.62 -14.42
N GLY A 571 -42.16 -0.09 -15.56
CA GLY A 571 -42.74 -0.33 -16.88
C GLY A 571 -42.78 -1.82 -17.28
N ALA A 572 -43.67 -2.18 -18.22
CA ALA A 572 -43.87 -3.57 -18.62
C ALA A 572 -42.62 -4.22 -19.23
N GLU A 573 -41.85 -3.44 -19.97
CA GLU A 573 -40.58 -3.79 -20.61
C GLU A 573 -39.49 -4.07 -19.58
N VAL A 574 -39.33 -3.18 -18.59
CA VAL A 574 -38.38 -3.35 -17.48
C VAL A 574 -38.75 -4.56 -16.62
N ARG A 575 -40.04 -4.75 -16.30
CA ARG A 575 -40.51 -5.94 -15.58
C ARG A 575 -40.16 -7.24 -16.31
N ARG A 576 -40.29 -7.27 -17.63
CA ARG A 576 -39.95 -8.44 -18.46
C ARG A 576 -38.45 -8.72 -18.43
N TRP A 577 -37.62 -7.68 -18.53
CA TRP A 577 -36.16 -7.82 -18.45
C TRP A 577 -35.68 -8.29 -17.07
N LEU A 578 -36.16 -7.67 -15.99
CA LEU A 578 -35.78 -8.03 -14.62
C LEU A 578 -36.44 -9.33 -14.12
N GLY A 579 -37.48 -9.81 -14.81
CA GLY A 579 -38.22 -11.02 -14.44
C GLY A 579 -39.13 -10.85 -13.23
N VAL A 580 -39.64 -9.63 -12.99
CA VAL A 580 -40.45 -9.30 -11.80
C VAL A 580 -41.93 -9.12 -12.12
N ARG A 581 -42.80 -9.51 -11.19
CA ARG A 581 -44.27 -9.36 -11.32
C ARG A 581 -44.79 -8.07 -10.67
N ALA A 582 -44.07 -7.53 -9.68
CA ALA A 582 -44.46 -6.32 -8.98
C ALA A 582 -44.55 -5.14 -9.95
N ARG A 583 -45.62 -4.34 -9.86
CA ARG A 583 -45.81 -3.15 -10.68
C ARG A 583 -45.08 -1.93 -10.12
N SER A 584 -44.74 -1.96 -8.83
CA SER A 584 -44.01 -0.91 -8.17
C SER A 584 -43.13 -1.51 -7.07
N VAL A 585 -41.98 -0.89 -6.82
CA VAL A 585 -40.98 -1.26 -5.80
C VAL A 585 -40.37 0.00 -5.20
N ASP A 586 -39.76 -0.08 -4.02
CA ASP A 586 -38.93 1.00 -3.50
C ASP A 586 -37.56 1.05 -4.20
N GLY A 587 -36.82 2.16 -4.00
CA GLY A 587 -35.52 2.35 -4.63
C GLY A 587 -34.45 1.32 -4.25
N GLU A 588 -34.43 0.82 -3.01
CA GLU A 588 -33.43 -0.14 -2.57
C GLU A 588 -33.71 -1.55 -3.13
N GLU A 589 -34.99 -1.95 -3.20
CA GLU A 589 -35.41 -3.15 -3.92
C GLU A 589 -35.03 -3.07 -5.40
N LEU A 590 -35.25 -1.91 -6.05
CA LEU A 590 -34.87 -1.72 -7.45
C LEU A 590 -33.35 -1.84 -7.67
N VAL A 591 -32.54 -1.31 -6.75
CA VAL A 591 -31.07 -1.49 -6.77
C VAL A 591 -30.70 -2.97 -6.68
N ARG A 592 -31.30 -3.74 -5.77
CA ARG A 592 -31.07 -5.19 -5.66
C ARG A 592 -31.43 -5.94 -6.94
N LEU A 593 -32.53 -5.55 -7.59
CA LEU A 593 -32.95 -6.11 -8.88
C LEU A 593 -31.96 -5.79 -10.00
N LEU A 594 -31.44 -4.56 -10.05
CA LEU A 594 -30.41 -4.15 -11.01
C LEU A 594 -29.10 -4.90 -10.83
N LEU A 595 -28.62 -5.04 -9.60
CA LEU A 595 -27.40 -5.81 -9.28
C LEU A 595 -27.54 -7.29 -9.65
N SER A 596 -28.76 -7.83 -9.61
CA SER A 596 -29.07 -9.22 -9.99
C SER A 596 -29.51 -9.34 -11.46
N ALA A 597 -29.54 -8.27 -12.25
CA ALA A 597 -30.14 -8.27 -13.59
C ALA A 597 -29.36 -9.19 -14.56
N PRO A 598 -30.04 -9.86 -15.51
CA PRO A 598 -29.36 -10.59 -16.57
C PRO A 598 -28.79 -9.58 -17.59
N VAL A 599 -27.47 -9.39 -17.55
CA VAL A 599 -26.71 -8.51 -18.45
C VAL A 599 -25.36 -9.13 -18.80
N ASP A 600 -24.68 -8.57 -19.79
CA ASP A 600 -23.33 -9.02 -20.14
C ASP A 600 -22.27 -8.45 -19.19
N LEU A 601 -22.40 -7.18 -18.79
CA LEU A 601 -21.48 -6.46 -17.90
C LEU A 601 -22.19 -5.85 -16.69
N LEU A 602 -21.66 -6.09 -15.50
CA LEU A 602 -21.90 -5.26 -14.32
C LEU A 602 -20.67 -4.37 -14.08
N TRP A 603 -20.85 -3.06 -14.21
CA TRP A 603 -19.76 -2.07 -14.07
C TRP A 603 -19.81 -1.35 -12.72
N MET A 604 -18.83 -1.60 -11.86
CA MET A 604 -18.71 -0.94 -10.57
C MET A 604 -17.90 0.35 -10.73
N GLY A 605 -18.58 1.48 -10.94
CA GLY A 605 -17.97 2.80 -11.12
C GLY A 605 -18.10 3.75 -9.92
N GLY A 606 -18.77 3.31 -8.84
CA GLY A 606 -19.01 4.04 -7.60
C GLY A 606 -18.53 3.26 -6.38
N ILE A 607 -18.28 3.97 -5.29
CA ILE A 607 -17.76 3.40 -4.04
C ILE A 607 -18.92 2.79 -3.22
N GLY A 608 -18.65 1.66 -2.56
CA GLY A 608 -19.59 0.98 -1.64
C GLY A 608 -19.61 -0.53 -1.87
N THR A 609 -19.79 -1.30 -0.80
CA THR A 609 -19.85 -2.77 -0.88
C THR A 609 -21.29 -3.24 -1.09
N TYR A 610 -21.63 -3.44 -2.35
CA TYR A 610 -22.96 -3.83 -2.81
C TYR A 610 -23.18 -5.35 -2.89
N VAL A 611 -22.08 -6.12 -2.84
CA VAL A 611 -22.14 -7.57 -2.96
C VAL A 611 -21.31 -8.23 -1.86
N LYS A 612 -21.94 -9.14 -1.12
CA LYS A 612 -21.30 -10.01 -0.13
C LYS A 612 -21.41 -11.47 -0.51
N ALA A 613 -20.62 -12.33 0.12
CA ALA A 613 -20.82 -13.77 0.00
C ALA A 613 -22.06 -14.21 0.80
N THR A 614 -22.66 -15.32 0.41
CA THR A 614 -23.79 -15.92 1.13
C THR A 614 -23.44 -16.33 2.57
N SER A 615 -22.14 -16.55 2.85
CA SER A 615 -21.62 -16.86 4.19
C SER A 615 -21.35 -15.62 5.06
N GLU A 616 -21.48 -14.41 4.50
CA GLU A 616 -21.24 -13.15 5.20
C GLU A 616 -22.55 -12.50 5.63
N THR A 617 -22.47 -11.75 6.74
CA THR A 617 -23.56 -10.91 7.27
C THR A 617 -23.30 -9.45 6.94
N ASP A 618 -24.33 -8.62 6.97
CA ASP A 618 -24.16 -7.19 6.69
C ASP A 618 -23.28 -6.51 7.75
N GLU A 619 -23.40 -6.93 9.00
CA GLU A 619 -22.59 -6.47 10.11
C GLU A 619 -21.09 -6.72 9.89
N THR A 620 -20.74 -7.87 9.29
CA THR A 620 -19.34 -8.22 9.00
C THR A 620 -18.71 -7.42 7.86
N ILE A 621 -19.51 -6.83 6.97
CA ILE A 621 -19.00 -6.00 5.85
C ILE A 621 -18.60 -4.61 6.32
N GLY A 622 -19.32 -4.06 7.31
CA GLY A 622 -19.00 -2.75 7.91
C GLY A 622 -19.42 -1.52 7.09
N ASP A 623 -20.08 -1.69 5.94
CA ASP A 623 -20.62 -0.59 5.11
C ASP A 623 -22.13 -0.41 5.32
N ARG A 624 -22.51 0.14 6.48
CA ARG A 624 -23.91 0.27 6.89
C ARG A 624 -24.79 1.06 5.92
N ALA A 625 -24.20 1.98 5.16
CA ALA A 625 -24.93 2.82 4.22
C ALA A 625 -25.55 2.01 3.07
N ASN A 626 -25.00 0.83 2.75
CA ASN A 626 -25.44 0.00 1.66
C ASN A 626 -26.11 -1.31 2.11
N ASP A 627 -26.34 -1.52 3.40
CA ASP A 627 -26.94 -2.76 3.93
C ASP A 627 -28.30 -3.05 3.27
N SER A 628 -29.16 -2.03 3.12
CA SER A 628 -30.48 -2.18 2.49
C SER A 628 -30.43 -2.44 0.98
N ALA A 629 -29.30 -2.17 0.32
CA ALA A 629 -29.08 -2.33 -1.11
C ALA A 629 -28.30 -3.62 -1.46
N ARG A 630 -27.67 -4.24 -0.47
CA ARG A 630 -26.69 -5.31 -0.66
C ARG A 630 -27.35 -6.61 -1.13
N ILE A 631 -26.66 -7.35 -1.99
CA ILE A 631 -27.08 -8.69 -2.43
C ILE A 631 -25.99 -9.74 -2.17
N ASP A 632 -26.39 -11.00 -2.17
CA ASP A 632 -25.47 -12.14 -2.19
C ASP A 632 -24.91 -12.35 -3.62
N ALA A 633 -23.63 -12.69 -3.72
CA ALA A 633 -22.94 -12.94 -4.98
C ALA A 633 -23.61 -14.04 -5.83
N ALA A 634 -24.22 -15.04 -5.18
CA ALA A 634 -24.96 -16.12 -5.85
C ALA A 634 -26.18 -15.63 -6.68
N ARG A 635 -26.65 -14.39 -6.46
CA ARG A 635 -27.78 -13.82 -7.22
C ARG A 635 -27.36 -13.09 -8.49
N ILE A 636 -26.06 -12.86 -8.68
CA ILE A 636 -25.55 -12.12 -9.84
C ILE A 636 -25.69 -12.97 -11.09
N ARG A 637 -26.25 -12.36 -12.14
CA ARG A 637 -26.44 -12.97 -13.46
C ARG A 637 -25.68 -12.26 -14.57
N ALA A 638 -24.87 -11.26 -14.21
CA ALA A 638 -23.91 -10.69 -15.14
C ALA A 638 -22.92 -11.78 -15.59
N LYS A 639 -22.38 -11.68 -16.82
CA LYS A 639 -21.32 -12.59 -17.28
C LYS A 639 -19.94 -12.10 -16.83
N VAL A 640 -19.73 -10.79 -16.94
CA VAL A 640 -18.49 -10.09 -16.59
C VAL A 640 -18.80 -9.03 -15.54
N VAL A 641 -17.95 -8.92 -14.53
CA VAL A 641 -17.92 -7.79 -13.60
C VAL A 641 -16.63 -7.02 -13.83
N GLY A 642 -16.72 -5.70 -13.99
CA GLY A 642 -15.56 -4.81 -14.03
C GLY A 642 -15.54 -3.91 -12.80
N GLU A 643 -14.50 -4.04 -11.96
CA GLU A 643 -14.35 -3.25 -10.73
C GLU A 643 -13.48 -2.00 -10.95
N GLY A 644 -14.06 -1.00 -11.60
CA GLY A 644 -13.37 0.29 -11.82
C GLY A 644 -13.22 1.14 -10.55
N ALA A 645 -14.13 1.01 -9.60
CA ALA A 645 -14.09 1.64 -8.28
C ALA A 645 -13.63 0.64 -7.21
N ASN A 646 -13.24 1.15 -6.04
CA ASN A 646 -12.83 0.30 -4.92
C ASN A 646 -14.05 -0.27 -4.18
N LEU A 647 -13.88 -1.45 -3.59
CA LEU A 647 -14.77 -2.08 -2.62
C LEU A 647 -16.19 -2.38 -3.12
N GLY A 648 -16.39 -2.62 -4.42
CA GLY A 648 -17.69 -3.03 -4.96
C GLY A 648 -18.20 -4.36 -4.39
N PHE A 649 -17.26 -5.29 -4.17
CA PHE A 649 -17.49 -6.64 -3.66
C PHE A 649 -16.62 -6.90 -2.43
N SER A 650 -17.11 -7.70 -1.48
CA SER A 650 -16.22 -8.36 -0.52
C SER A 650 -15.33 -9.38 -1.24
N GLN A 651 -14.17 -9.72 -0.67
CA GLN A 651 -13.28 -10.70 -1.29
C GLN A 651 -13.94 -12.08 -1.42
N LYS A 652 -14.70 -12.51 -0.39
CA LYS A 652 -15.48 -13.76 -0.46
C LYS A 652 -16.56 -13.72 -1.54
N ALA A 653 -17.20 -12.56 -1.75
CA ALA A 653 -18.19 -12.40 -2.82
C ALA A 653 -17.58 -12.59 -4.21
N ARG A 654 -16.37 -12.06 -4.43
CA ARG A 654 -15.64 -12.26 -5.69
C ARG A 654 -15.36 -13.74 -5.93
N ILE A 655 -14.93 -14.46 -4.89
CA ILE A 655 -14.65 -15.90 -4.96
C ILE A 655 -15.94 -16.68 -5.24
N GLU A 656 -17.03 -16.41 -4.53
CA GLU A 656 -18.32 -17.08 -4.73
C GLU A 656 -18.86 -16.84 -6.16
N TYR A 657 -18.83 -15.60 -6.65
CA TYR A 657 -19.23 -15.28 -8.01
C TYR A 657 -18.35 -15.97 -9.06
N ALA A 658 -17.03 -16.01 -8.85
CA ALA A 658 -16.10 -16.69 -9.75
C ALA A 658 -16.31 -18.22 -9.76
N LEU A 659 -16.57 -18.84 -8.60
CA LEU A 659 -16.93 -20.26 -8.50
C LEU A 659 -18.26 -20.57 -9.20
N GLY A 660 -19.18 -19.61 -9.24
CA GLY A 660 -20.42 -19.67 -10.02
C GLY A 660 -20.23 -19.54 -11.54
N GLY A 661 -19.00 -19.36 -12.03
CA GLY A 661 -18.68 -19.19 -13.45
C GLY A 661 -18.65 -17.72 -13.91
N GLY A 662 -18.80 -16.77 -12.99
CA GLY A 662 -18.67 -15.35 -13.28
C GLY A 662 -17.22 -14.93 -13.58
N HIS A 663 -17.03 -13.97 -14.48
CA HIS A 663 -15.72 -13.42 -14.80
C HIS A 663 -15.48 -12.13 -14.02
N ILE A 664 -14.53 -12.18 -13.08
CA ILE A 664 -14.17 -11.05 -12.20
C ILE A 664 -12.68 -11.14 -11.83
N ASN A 665 -12.03 -9.98 -11.71
CA ASN A 665 -10.73 -9.81 -11.05
C ASN A 665 -10.94 -9.06 -9.72
N THR A 666 -9.90 -8.84 -8.93
CA THR A 666 -10.01 -7.88 -7.81
C THR A 666 -9.96 -6.44 -8.33
N ASP A 667 -10.60 -5.53 -7.60
CA ASP A 667 -10.51 -4.08 -7.83
C ASP A 667 -9.06 -3.57 -7.88
N ALA A 668 -8.17 -4.12 -7.05
CA ALA A 668 -6.74 -3.81 -7.04
C ALA A 668 -6.04 -4.07 -8.40
N VAL A 669 -6.56 -4.99 -9.21
CA VAL A 669 -6.06 -5.27 -10.57
C VAL A 669 -6.78 -4.39 -11.60
N ASP A 670 -8.11 -4.33 -11.54
CA ASP A 670 -8.90 -3.61 -12.55
C ASP A 670 -8.66 -2.09 -12.51
N ASN A 671 -8.52 -1.49 -11.32
CA ASN A 671 -8.37 -0.05 -11.15
C ASN A 671 -6.92 0.40 -10.84
N SER A 672 -5.93 -0.47 -11.05
CA SER A 672 -4.51 -0.21 -10.77
C SER A 672 -3.95 0.96 -11.60
N ALA A 673 -4.50 1.22 -12.78
CA ALA A 673 -4.04 2.28 -13.68
C ALA A 673 -4.01 3.68 -13.06
N GLY A 674 -4.91 3.94 -12.10
CA GLY A 674 -4.89 5.21 -11.37
C GLY A 674 -3.61 5.37 -10.56
N VAL A 675 -3.27 4.39 -9.70
CA VAL A 675 -2.07 4.49 -8.86
C VAL A 675 -0.79 4.44 -9.68
N ASP A 676 -0.79 3.69 -10.78
CA ASP A 676 0.33 3.58 -11.73
C ASP A 676 0.63 4.93 -12.41
N LEU A 677 -0.39 5.59 -12.97
CA LEU A 677 -0.24 6.92 -13.56
C LEU A 677 0.37 7.92 -12.57
N SER A 678 -0.10 7.90 -11.32
CA SER A 678 0.44 8.80 -10.31
C SER A 678 1.88 8.46 -9.89
N ASP A 679 2.29 7.20 -9.94
CA ASP A 679 3.69 6.81 -9.69
C ASP A 679 4.62 7.37 -10.78
N HIS A 680 4.19 7.28 -12.05
CA HIS A 680 4.86 7.92 -13.17
C HIS A 680 4.95 9.44 -13.00
N GLU A 681 3.87 10.09 -12.55
CA GLU A 681 3.88 11.54 -12.28
C GLU A 681 4.95 11.92 -11.26
N VAL A 682 4.95 11.26 -10.08
CA VAL A 682 5.89 11.57 -9.00
C VAL A 682 7.33 11.34 -9.44
N ASN A 683 7.62 10.21 -10.07
CA ASN A 683 8.98 9.88 -10.49
C ASN A 683 9.47 10.79 -11.64
N LEU A 684 8.58 11.26 -12.53
CA LEU A 684 8.94 12.28 -13.52
C LEU A 684 9.25 13.63 -12.86
N LYS A 685 8.44 14.07 -11.90
CA LYS A 685 8.67 15.33 -11.19
C LYS A 685 9.95 15.27 -10.36
N ILE A 686 10.25 14.15 -9.70
CA ILE A 686 11.53 13.94 -8.98
C ILE A 686 12.71 14.04 -9.93
N LEU A 687 12.66 13.37 -11.09
CA LEU A 687 13.71 13.45 -12.11
C LEU A 687 13.93 14.90 -12.57
N PHE A 688 12.86 15.66 -12.82
CA PHE A 688 12.95 17.03 -13.29
C PHE A 688 13.38 18.01 -12.20
N ALA A 689 12.94 17.85 -10.95
CA ALA A 689 13.38 18.68 -9.83
C ALA A 689 14.90 18.54 -9.61
N HIS A 690 15.43 17.33 -9.74
CA HIS A 690 16.88 17.11 -9.72
C HIS A 690 17.57 17.77 -10.93
N ALA A 691 16.87 17.88 -12.07
CA ALA A 691 17.36 18.58 -13.25
C ALA A 691 17.43 20.11 -13.10
N GLU A 692 16.42 20.70 -12.47
CA GLU A 692 16.31 22.12 -12.12
C GLU A 692 17.44 22.56 -11.18
N LEU A 693 17.75 21.77 -10.14
CA LEU A 693 18.85 22.06 -9.20
C LEU A 693 20.23 22.16 -9.87
N GLY A 694 20.41 21.48 -11.01
CA GLY A 694 21.62 21.56 -11.84
C GLY A 694 21.65 22.73 -12.83
N GLY A 695 20.61 23.60 -12.82
CA GLY A 695 20.46 24.72 -13.75
C GLY A 695 20.04 24.32 -15.18
N GLY A 696 19.57 23.09 -15.37
CA GLY A 696 19.30 22.52 -16.70
C GLY A 696 17.85 22.58 -17.18
N MET A 697 16.92 23.10 -16.36
CA MET A 697 15.48 23.16 -16.66
C MET A 697 14.81 24.23 -15.79
N ASP A 698 13.81 24.93 -16.30
CA ASP A 698 12.91 25.79 -15.52
C ASP A 698 11.52 25.15 -15.33
N GLU A 699 10.71 25.73 -14.43
CA GLU A 699 9.40 25.20 -14.07
C GLU A 699 8.41 25.18 -15.25
N GLU A 700 8.47 26.18 -16.14
CA GLU A 700 7.61 26.23 -17.34
C GLU A 700 7.95 25.09 -18.31
N GLU A 701 9.26 24.86 -18.53
CA GLU A 701 9.75 23.76 -19.33
C GLU A 701 9.37 22.40 -18.73
N ARG A 702 9.53 22.21 -17.41
CA ARG A 702 9.11 21.00 -16.70
C ARG A 702 7.64 20.68 -16.96
N ASN A 703 6.76 21.64 -16.70
CA ASN A 703 5.31 21.44 -16.81
C ASN A 703 4.89 21.16 -18.27
N ARG A 704 5.54 21.80 -19.25
CA ARG A 704 5.34 21.52 -20.68
C ARG A 704 5.74 20.09 -21.05
N ILE A 705 6.94 19.64 -20.65
CA ILE A 705 7.41 18.27 -20.94
C ILE A 705 6.48 17.24 -20.28
N LEU A 706 6.07 17.47 -19.03
CA LEU A 706 5.13 16.59 -18.33
C LEU A 706 3.81 16.45 -19.11
N GLY A 707 3.28 17.54 -19.65
CA GLY A 707 2.11 17.52 -20.54
C GLY A 707 2.35 16.75 -21.85
N GLU A 708 3.50 16.92 -22.48
CA GLU A 708 3.86 16.28 -23.76
C GLU A 708 4.01 14.75 -23.66
N VAL A 709 4.41 14.23 -22.50
CA VAL A 709 4.64 12.79 -22.30
C VAL A 709 3.41 12.04 -21.79
N GLY A 710 2.31 12.74 -21.49
CA GLY A 710 1.11 12.15 -20.88
C GLY A 710 0.53 10.97 -21.66
N ASP A 711 0.52 11.02 -22.99
CA ASP A 711 0.03 9.92 -23.83
C ASP A 711 0.97 8.70 -23.81
N GLU A 712 2.29 8.91 -23.78
CA GLU A 712 3.29 7.84 -23.66
C GLU A 712 3.15 7.14 -22.29
N VAL A 713 3.02 7.92 -21.21
CA VAL A 713 2.78 7.38 -19.86
C VAL A 713 1.46 6.60 -19.81
N CYS A 714 0.38 7.15 -20.39
CA CYS A 714 -0.89 6.42 -20.48
C CYS A 714 -0.75 5.09 -21.21
N SER A 715 0.07 5.01 -22.27
CA SER A 715 0.32 3.75 -22.97
C SER A 715 1.04 2.74 -22.07
N GLN A 716 2.11 3.16 -21.38
CA GLN A 716 2.86 2.31 -20.45
C GLN A 716 1.95 1.76 -19.34
N VAL A 717 1.14 2.62 -18.73
CA VAL A 717 0.17 2.24 -17.69
C VAL A 717 -0.85 1.21 -18.19
N LEU A 718 -1.37 1.39 -19.42
CA LEU A 718 -2.33 0.45 -20.01
C LEU A 718 -1.67 -0.88 -20.41
N ASP A 719 -0.39 -0.87 -20.77
CA ASP A 719 0.40 -2.08 -21.01
C ASP A 719 0.64 -2.88 -19.74
N ASN A 720 0.83 -2.20 -18.60
CA ASN A 720 0.86 -2.85 -17.29
C ASN A 720 -0.49 -3.50 -16.95
N CYS A 721 -1.61 -2.80 -17.18
CA CYS A 721 -2.96 -3.38 -16.99
C CYS A 721 -3.18 -4.61 -17.88
N TYR A 722 -2.76 -4.53 -19.14
CA TYR A 722 -2.86 -5.65 -20.08
C TYR A 722 -2.06 -6.87 -19.61
N SER A 723 -0.82 -6.65 -19.16
CA SER A 723 0.11 -7.69 -18.76
C SER A 723 -0.32 -8.38 -17.46
N GLN A 724 -0.77 -7.63 -16.46
CA GLN A 724 -1.30 -8.22 -15.22
C GLN A 724 -2.57 -9.04 -15.46
N SER A 725 -3.50 -8.51 -16.24
CA SER A 725 -4.74 -9.21 -16.60
C SER A 725 -4.44 -10.49 -17.41
N LEU A 726 -3.40 -10.46 -18.26
CA LEU A 726 -2.87 -11.63 -18.97
C LEU A 726 -2.27 -12.64 -18.02
N SER A 727 -1.43 -12.21 -17.08
CA SER A 727 -0.81 -13.07 -16.09
C SER A 727 -1.86 -13.91 -15.37
N LEU A 728 -2.95 -13.31 -14.89
CA LEU A 728 -4.05 -14.04 -14.25
C LEU A 728 -4.70 -15.11 -15.14
N SER A 729 -4.84 -14.85 -16.45
CA SER A 729 -5.35 -15.86 -17.39
C SER A 729 -4.37 -17.04 -17.55
N LEU A 730 -3.07 -16.75 -17.60
CA LEU A 730 -2.01 -17.77 -17.67
C LEU A 730 -1.92 -18.56 -16.37
N GLU A 731 -2.03 -17.90 -15.21
CA GLU A 731 -2.01 -18.54 -13.90
C GLU A 731 -3.22 -19.44 -13.68
N ARG A 732 -4.40 -19.05 -14.17
CA ARG A 732 -5.56 -19.94 -14.13
C ARG A 732 -5.29 -21.25 -14.87
N LYS A 733 -4.57 -21.19 -16.01
CA LYS A 733 -4.16 -22.39 -16.76
C LYS A 733 -3.11 -23.21 -16.02
N ARG A 734 -2.05 -22.57 -15.53
CA ARG A 734 -1.01 -23.24 -14.72
C ARG A 734 -1.59 -23.88 -13.46
N CYS A 735 -2.49 -23.21 -12.76
CA CYS A 735 -3.15 -23.72 -11.55
C CYS A 735 -4.09 -24.89 -11.86
N ALA A 736 -4.79 -24.86 -12.99
CA ALA A 736 -5.60 -25.99 -13.46
C ALA A 736 -4.76 -27.20 -13.87
N GLU A 737 -3.53 -26.99 -14.35
CA GLU A 737 -2.56 -28.06 -14.60
C GLU A 737 -1.97 -28.60 -13.31
N ASP A 738 -1.53 -27.72 -12.41
CA ASP A 738 -1.08 -28.05 -11.06
C ASP A 738 -1.19 -26.88 -10.09
N MET A 739 -1.94 -27.13 -9.02
CA MET A 739 -2.20 -26.17 -7.96
C MET A 739 -1.14 -26.18 -6.85
N ALA A 740 -0.33 -27.23 -6.72
CA ALA A 740 0.60 -27.37 -5.59
C ALA A 740 1.59 -26.19 -5.46
N PRO A 741 2.26 -25.70 -6.53
CA PRO A 741 3.18 -24.56 -6.42
C PRO A 741 2.53 -23.27 -5.92
N PHE A 742 1.24 -23.06 -6.21
CA PHE A 742 0.49 -21.89 -5.74
C PHE A 742 0.17 -21.99 -4.24
N LEU A 743 -0.13 -23.19 -3.76
CA LEU A 743 -0.35 -23.43 -2.34
C LEU A 743 0.95 -23.37 -1.56
N ASP A 744 2.05 -23.89 -2.12
CA ASP A 744 3.38 -23.77 -1.53
C ASP A 744 3.82 -22.30 -1.44
N LEU A 745 3.54 -21.50 -2.48
CA LEU A 745 3.74 -20.04 -2.45
C LEU A 745 2.91 -19.38 -1.34
N ALA A 746 1.65 -19.77 -1.18
CA ALA A 746 0.80 -19.22 -0.13
C ALA A 746 1.32 -19.57 1.28
N ASP A 747 1.73 -20.82 1.49
CA ASP A 747 2.31 -21.30 2.75
C ASP A 747 3.58 -20.50 3.09
N GLU A 748 4.40 -20.19 2.08
CA GLU A 748 5.63 -19.43 2.24
C GLU A 748 5.41 -17.93 2.49
N LEU A 749 4.47 -17.30 1.79
CA LEU A 749 4.11 -15.90 2.03
C LEU A 749 3.51 -15.70 3.42
N GLU A 750 2.78 -16.69 3.94
CA GLU A 750 2.25 -16.71 5.31
C GLU A 750 3.39 -16.86 6.33
N ARG A 751 4.37 -17.72 6.06
CA ARG A 751 5.59 -17.86 6.89
C ARG A 751 6.41 -16.57 6.97
N LEU A 752 6.39 -15.74 5.93
CA LEU A 752 7.07 -14.44 5.86
C LEU A 752 6.26 -13.28 6.47
N ASP A 753 5.10 -13.55 7.10
CA ASP A 753 4.15 -12.55 7.62
C ASP A 753 3.68 -11.54 6.55
N LEU A 754 3.71 -11.94 5.27
CA LEU A 754 3.23 -11.11 4.16
C LEU A 754 1.76 -11.38 3.84
N LEU A 755 1.34 -12.65 3.88
CA LEU A 755 -0.04 -13.08 3.59
C LEU A 755 -0.75 -13.54 4.87
N ASP A 756 -1.88 -12.91 5.19
CA ASP A 756 -2.83 -13.41 6.19
C ASP A 756 -4.06 -13.99 5.48
N ARG A 757 -4.20 -15.33 5.50
CA ARG A 757 -5.29 -16.02 4.81
C ARG A 757 -6.67 -15.62 5.31
N SER A 758 -6.80 -15.27 6.59
CA SER A 758 -8.08 -14.90 7.18
C SER A 758 -8.56 -13.55 6.66
N VAL A 759 -7.65 -12.59 6.53
CA VAL A 759 -7.92 -11.23 6.03
C VAL A 759 -8.18 -11.28 4.53
N GLU A 760 -7.34 -11.98 3.77
CA GLU A 760 -7.45 -12.04 2.31
C GLU A 760 -8.47 -13.08 1.82
N SER A 761 -9.17 -13.74 2.75
CA SER A 761 -10.12 -14.82 2.46
C SER A 761 -9.52 -15.90 1.55
N PHE A 762 -8.23 -16.19 1.73
CA PHE A 762 -7.48 -17.15 0.93
C PHE A 762 -7.69 -18.56 1.49
N PRO A 763 -7.99 -19.59 0.67
CA PRO A 763 -8.37 -20.90 1.15
C PRO A 763 -7.18 -21.63 1.78
N SER A 764 -7.48 -22.50 2.74
CA SER A 764 -6.53 -23.53 3.18
C SER A 764 -6.25 -24.55 2.06
N ARG A 765 -5.13 -25.25 2.15
CA ARG A 765 -4.79 -26.36 1.21
C ARG A 765 -5.92 -27.38 1.10
N LYS A 766 -6.57 -27.71 2.23
CA LYS A 766 -7.69 -28.66 2.27
C LYS A 766 -8.90 -28.15 1.49
N GLU A 767 -9.27 -26.88 1.68
CA GLU A 767 -10.40 -26.26 0.98
C GLU A 767 -10.13 -26.13 -0.53
N ALA A 768 -8.92 -25.70 -0.90
CA ALA A 768 -8.53 -25.58 -2.31
C ALA A 768 -8.57 -26.94 -3.03
N LEU A 769 -8.03 -28.01 -2.41
CA LEU A 769 -8.08 -29.36 -2.97
C LEU A 769 -9.50 -29.93 -3.04
N ALA A 770 -10.36 -29.60 -2.08
CA ALA A 770 -11.76 -30.05 -2.06
C ALA A 770 -12.58 -29.49 -3.25
N ARG A 771 -12.14 -28.39 -3.87
CA ARG A 771 -12.77 -27.80 -5.06
C ARG A 771 -12.47 -28.56 -6.36
N GLY A 772 -11.54 -29.52 -6.35
CA GLY A 772 -11.18 -30.31 -7.53
C GLY A 772 -10.74 -29.44 -8.71
N ALA A 773 -11.37 -29.64 -9.87
CA ALA A 773 -11.04 -28.92 -11.11
C ALA A 773 -11.29 -27.39 -11.05
N ALA A 774 -12.11 -26.90 -10.09
CA ALA A 774 -12.33 -25.47 -9.93
C ALA A 774 -11.12 -24.75 -9.28
N GLY A 775 -10.32 -25.47 -8.48
CA GLY A 775 -9.06 -24.98 -7.92
C GLY A 775 -9.12 -23.60 -7.26
N LEU A 776 -8.08 -22.79 -7.51
CA LEU A 776 -8.03 -21.38 -7.14
C LEU A 776 -8.67 -20.51 -8.24
N THR A 777 -9.48 -19.55 -7.81
CA THR A 777 -10.18 -18.59 -8.67
C THR A 777 -9.27 -17.41 -9.07
N ARG A 778 -9.65 -16.64 -10.09
CA ARG A 778 -8.90 -15.43 -10.50
C ARG A 778 -8.71 -14.42 -9.34
N PRO A 779 -9.71 -14.13 -8.49
CA PRO A 779 -9.51 -13.27 -7.32
C PRO A 779 -8.46 -13.80 -6.34
N GLU A 780 -8.40 -15.11 -6.11
CA GLU A 780 -7.38 -15.74 -5.24
C GLU A 780 -5.99 -15.70 -5.88
N LEU A 781 -5.89 -15.92 -7.19
CA LEU A 781 -4.64 -15.80 -7.94
C LEU A 781 -4.13 -14.36 -7.99
N ALA A 782 -5.03 -13.37 -8.04
CA ALA A 782 -4.67 -11.94 -7.97
C ALA A 782 -4.03 -11.57 -6.63
N VAL A 783 -4.52 -12.13 -5.52
CA VAL A 783 -3.90 -12.00 -4.19
C VAL A 783 -2.48 -12.57 -4.23
N LEU A 784 -2.28 -13.81 -4.69
CA LEU A 784 -0.95 -14.42 -4.77
C LEU A 784 0.02 -13.63 -5.65
N MET A 785 -0.44 -13.14 -6.81
CA MET A 785 0.36 -12.33 -7.71
C MET A 785 0.84 -11.03 -7.03
N ALA A 786 -0.04 -10.33 -6.32
CA ALA A 786 0.31 -9.10 -5.61
C ALA A 786 1.34 -9.37 -4.50
N TYR A 787 1.12 -10.37 -3.65
CA TYR A 787 2.04 -10.70 -2.57
C TYR A 787 3.37 -11.28 -3.06
N ALA A 788 3.39 -12.04 -4.16
CA ALA A 788 4.62 -12.50 -4.79
C ALA A 788 5.49 -11.32 -5.28
N LYS A 789 4.87 -10.29 -5.90
CA LYS A 789 5.57 -9.06 -6.30
C LYS A 789 6.15 -8.32 -5.09
N LEU A 790 5.38 -8.20 -4.00
CA LEU A 790 5.82 -7.54 -2.78
C LEU A 790 6.99 -8.30 -2.11
N ALA A 791 6.88 -9.62 -2.00
CA ALA A 791 7.93 -10.48 -1.43
C ALA A 791 9.22 -10.37 -2.25
N LEU A 792 9.12 -10.44 -3.58
CA LEU A 792 10.26 -10.33 -4.47
C LEU A 792 10.92 -8.96 -4.39
N LYS A 793 10.12 -7.88 -4.41
CA LYS A 793 10.60 -6.50 -4.27
C LYS A 793 11.35 -6.31 -2.97
N ARG A 794 10.79 -6.78 -1.85
CA ARG A 794 11.44 -6.73 -0.53
C ARG A 794 12.77 -7.47 -0.55
N THR A 795 12.79 -8.70 -1.07
CA THR A 795 13.99 -9.53 -1.16
C THR A 795 15.09 -8.80 -1.95
N LEU A 796 14.78 -8.27 -3.13
CA LEU A 796 15.75 -7.58 -3.98
C LEU A 796 16.27 -6.27 -3.37
N LEU A 797 15.43 -5.54 -2.62
CA LEU A 797 15.83 -4.33 -1.91
C LEU A 797 16.62 -4.60 -0.63
N GLU A 798 16.50 -5.78 -0.03
CA GLU A 798 17.26 -6.15 1.18
C GLU A 798 18.59 -6.86 0.84
N THR A 799 18.75 -7.37 -0.39
CA THR A 799 19.97 -8.09 -0.81
C THR A 799 21.12 -7.16 -1.16
N ALA A 800 22.28 -7.37 -0.51
CA ALA A 800 23.51 -6.63 -0.82
C ALA A 800 24.05 -6.94 -2.24
N GLY A 801 24.63 -5.95 -2.92
CA GLY A 801 25.26 -6.10 -4.24
C GLY A 801 24.31 -6.30 -5.43
N ILE A 802 22.99 -6.38 -5.21
CA ILE A 802 21.99 -6.21 -6.28
C ILE A 802 21.96 -4.77 -6.82
N PRO A 803 22.03 -3.71 -5.99
CA PRO A 803 21.85 -2.32 -6.47
C PRO A 803 23.02 -1.76 -7.28
N GLU A 804 24.16 -2.46 -7.31
CA GLU A 804 25.41 -2.00 -7.93
C GLU A 804 25.63 -2.62 -9.33
N ASP A 805 24.83 -3.63 -9.68
CA ASP A 805 24.92 -4.30 -10.96
C ASP A 805 24.41 -3.38 -12.08
N GLU A 806 25.31 -3.00 -13.00
CA GLU A 806 25.01 -2.08 -14.11
C GLU A 806 23.81 -2.52 -14.96
N TRP A 807 23.55 -3.83 -15.06
CA TRP A 807 22.44 -4.36 -15.85
C TRP A 807 21.06 -4.06 -15.24
N ILE A 808 20.95 -3.80 -13.94
CA ILE A 808 19.68 -3.46 -13.29
C ILE A 808 19.22 -2.07 -13.73
N TYR A 809 20.15 -1.11 -13.83
CA TYR A 809 19.86 0.23 -14.34
C TYR A 809 19.46 0.24 -15.82
N ALA A 810 19.74 -0.82 -16.59
CA ALA A 810 19.21 -0.94 -17.94
C ALA A 810 17.67 -1.05 -17.97
N PHE A 811 17.05 -1.52 -16.88
CA PHE A 811 15.58 -1.59 -16.74
C PHE A 811 14.97 -0.29 -16.22
N LEU A 812 15.78 0.59 -15.62
CA LEU A 812 15.32 1.93 -15.18
C LEU A 812 14.83 2.77 -16.36
N GLY A 813 15.52 2.68 -17.51
CA GLY A 813 15.10 3.38 -18.72
C GLY A 813 13.71 2.97 -19.20
N ASP A 814 13.36 1.69 -19.12
CA ASP A 814 12.07 1.16 -19.59
C ASP A 814 10.88 1.82 -18.87
N TYR A 815 11.08 2.30 -17.64
CA TYR A 815 10.06 3.03 -16.87
C TYR A 815 9.76 4.41 -17.46
N PHE A 816 10.79 5.19 -17.83
CA PHE A 816 10.59 6.57 -18.29
C PHE A 816 10.17 6.63 -19.76
N PRO A 817 9.31 7.58 -20.18
CA PRO A 817 8.93 7.76 -21.58
C PRO A 817 10.12 7.94 -22.51
N ALA A 818 9.98 7.58 -23.79
CA ALA A 818 11.07 7.59 -24.75
C ALA A 818 11.67 9.00 -24.94
N ARG A 819 10.80 10.03 -24.95
CA ARG A 819 11.23 11.43 -25.02
C ARG A 819 12.07 11.86 -23.82
N VAL A 820 11.74 11.37 -22.63
CA VAL A 820 12.50 11.67 -21.40
C VAL A 820 13.86 10.99 -21.45
N ARG A 821 13.90 9.71 -21.85
CA ARG A 821 15.16 8.98 -22.03
C ARG A 821 16.11 9.68 -23.01
N LEU A 822 15.60 10.20 -24.12
CA LEU A 822 16.42 10.89 -25.12
C LEU A 822 17.02 12.20 -24.60
N ARG A 823 16.33 12.92 -23.69
CA ARG A 823 16.78 14.21 -23.17
C ARG A 823 17.57 14.12 -21.87
N GLN A 824 17.20 13.18 -21.00
CA GLN A 824 17.68 13.06 -19.61
C GLN A 824 18.28 11.68 -19.28
N GLY A 825 18.55 10.85 -20.31
CA GLY A 825 18.98 9.46 -20.14
C GLY A 825 20.21 9.28 -19.26
N ASP A 826 21.21 10.17 -19.40
CA ASP A 826 22.45 10.12 -18.62
C ASP A 826 22.22 10.38 -17.12
N ARG A 827 21.15 11.11 -16.78
CA ARG A 827 20.80 11.51 -15.41
C ARG A 827 19.87 10.54 -14.70
N LEU A 828 19.36 9.53 -15.40
CA LEU A 828 18.46 8.54 -14.78
C LEU A 828 19.14 7.81 -13.62
N LYS A 829 20.46 7.59 -13.69
CA LYS A 829 21.24 6.95 -12.64
C LYS A 829 21.29 7.76 -11.34
N ASP A 830 21.15 9.07 -11.43
CA ASP A 830 21.15 10.00 -10.28
C ASP A 830 19.76 10.12 -9.64
N HIS A 831 18.74 9.46 -10.19
CA HIS A 831 17.39 9.50 -9.63
C HIS A 831 17.38 8.93 -8.20
N PRO A 832 16.88 9.66 -7.18
CA PRO A 832 16.90 9.20 -5.79
C PRO A 832 16.20 7.85 -5.55
N LEU A 833 15.19 7.53 -6.35
CA LEU A 833 14.49 6.23 -6.35
C LEU A 833 14.85 5.32 -7.53
N GLY A 834 15.94 5.59 -8.26
CA GLY A 834 16.30 4.85 -9.48
C GLY A 834 16.43 3.35 -9.22
N ARG A 835 16.96 2.98 -8.05
CA ARG A 835 17.01 1.60 -7.56
C ARG A 835 15.61 0.99 -7.41
N ASP A 836 14.73 1.62 -6.64
CA ASP A 836 13.39 1.12 -6.33
C ASP A 836 12.52 1.01 -7.59
N ILE A 837 12.68 1.94 -8.54
CA ILE A 837 12.04 1.89 -9.86
C ILE A 837 12.52 0.67 -10.64
N ALA A 838 13.84 0.48 -10.78
CA ALA A 838 14.40 -0.64 -11.54
C ALA A 838 13.97 -2.00 -10.98
N VAL A 839 14.01 -2.16 -9.64
CA VAL A 839 13.54 -3.38 -8.97
C VAL A 839 12.05 -3.60 -9.23
N THR A 840 11.23 -2.56 -9.13
CA THR A 840 9.79 -2.66 -9.37
C THR A 840 9.48 -3.11 -10.81
N VAL A 841 10.17 -2.53 -11.80
CA VAL A 841 10.05 -2.94 -13.21
C VAL A 841 10.45 -4.40 -13.39
N ILE A 842 11.54 -4.85 -12.78
CA ILE A 842 12.00 -6.24 -12.84
C ILE A 842 10.97 -7.19 -12.20
N CYS A 843 10.46 -6.86 -11.02
CA CYS A 843 9.45 -7.66 -10.32
C CYS A 843 8.17 -7.81 -11.15
N ASN A 844 7.65 -6.70 -11.70
CA ASN A 844 6.48 -6.74 -12.56
C ASN A 844 6.74 -7.58 -13.80
N ARG A 845 7.85 -7.33 -14.49
CA ARG A 845 8.22 -8.07 -15.71
C ARG A 845 8.34 -9.58 -15.44
N LEU A 846 8.97 -9.98 -14.34
CA LEU A 846 9.13 -11.39 -14.00
C LEU A 846 7.80 -12.04 -13.64
N ILE A 847 7.06 -11.48 -12.68
CA ILE A 847 5.84 -12.09 -12.16
C ILE A 847 4.72 -12.09 -13.21
N ASP A 848 4.58 -11.03 -14.01
CA ASP A 848 3.53 -10.95 -15.04
C ASP A 848 3.76 -11.90 -16.23
N ARG A 849 4.99 -12.45 -16.36
CA ARG A 849 5.38 -13.34 -17.46
C ARG A 849 5.63 -14.76 -16.97
N ALA A 850 6.66 -14.93 -16.14
CA ALA A 850 7.08 -16.23 -15.60
C ALA A 850 6.04 -16.82 -14.63
N GLY A 851 5.30 -15.97 -13.93
CA GLY A 851 4.27 -16.33 -12.96
C GLY A 851 4.70 -16.13 -11.51
N ALA A 852 3.72 -16.01 -10.62
CA ALA A 852 3.84 -15.82 -9.18
C ALA A 852 4.59 -16.98 -8.50
N ALA A 853 4.37 -18.21 -8.95
CA ALA A 853 5.01 -19.41 -8.40
C ALA A 853 6.38 -19.73 -9.02
N PHE A 854 6.92 -18.88 -9.91
CA PHE A 854 8.14 -19.18 -10.66
C PHE A 854 9.36 -19.45 -9.77
N LEU A 855 9.49 -18.73 -8.66
CA LEU A 855 10.63 -18.84 -7.74
C LEU A 855 10.39 -19.85 -6.60
N VAL A 856 9.24 -20.52 -6.57
CA VAL A 856 8.93 -21.53 -5.56
C VAL A 856 9.84 -22.74 -5.77
N GLY A 857 10.56 -23.14 -4.72
CA GLY A 857 11.44 -24.31 -4.76
C GLY A 857 12.84 -24.07 -5.31
N VAL A 858 13.26 -22.82 -5.54
CA VAL A 858 14.69 -22.47 -5.61
C VAL A 858 15.23 -22.63 -4.19
N ASP A 859 15.83 -23.80 -3.92
CA ASP A 859 16.13 -24.35 -2.58
C ASP A 859 16.47 -23.29 -1.52
N GLU A 860 15.53 -23.11 -0.58
CA GLU A 860 15.59 -22.37 0.68
C GLU A 860 16.22 -20.97 0.61
N PHE A 861 15.41 -19.95 0.29
CA PHE A 861 15.53 -18.51 0.58
C PHE A 861 16.91 -17.92 0.92
N ASP A 862 17.95 -18.27 0.16
CA ASP A 862 19.15 -17.45 0.08
C ASP A 862 18.93 -16.40 -1.01
N SER A 863 18.99 -15.13 -0.60
CA SER A 863 18.72 -13.97 -1.44
C SER A 863 19.69 -13.86 -2.63
N VAL A 864 20.90 -14.40 -2.49
CA VAL A 864 21.89 -14.49 -3.58
C VAL A 864 21.41 -15.44 -4.69
N ARG A 865 20.75 -16.55 -4.33
CA ARG A 865 20.29 -17.54 -5.32
C ARG A 865 19.11 -17.03 -6.13
N ILE A 866 18.22 -16.27 -5.49
CA ILE A 866 17.10 -15.59 -6.15
C ILE A 866 17.63 -14.58 -7.18
N LYS A 867 18.68 -13.83 -6.83
CA LYS A 867 19.34 -12.89 -7.76
C LYS A 867 19.78 -13.57 -9.05
N ASP A 868 20.56 -14.66 -8.98
CA ASP A 868 21.09 -15.24 -10.22
C ASP A 868 19.99 -15.93 -11.03
N ALA A 869 18.98 -16.53 -10.39
CA ALA A 869 17.82 -17.08 -11.11
C ALA A 869 17.10 -16.00 -11.93
N ILE A 870 16.91 -14.81 -11.37
CA ILE A 870 16.32 -13.66 -12.09
C ILE A 870 17.24 -13.17 -13.20
N GLY A 871 18.54 -13.03 -12.91
CA GLY A 871 19.55 -12.64 -13.89
C GLY A 871 19.57 -13.58 -15.10
N LEU A 872 19.51 -14.89 -14.86
CA LEU A 872 19.43 -15.94 -15.89
C LEU A 872 18.12 -15.85 -16.69
N TYR A 873 16.97 -15.74 -16.03
CA TYR A 873 15.68 -15.59 -16.73
C TYR A 873 15.68 -14.36 -17.64
N LEU A 874 16.09 -13.20 -17.13
CA LEU A 874 16.15 -11.96 -17.91
C LEU A 874 17.19 -12.03 -19.04
N ALA A 875 18.31 -12.73 -18.83
CA ALA A 875 19.31 -12.96 -19.86
C ALA A 875 18.73 -13.78 -21.00
N PHE A 876 18.08 -14.91 -20.71
CA PHE A 876 17.45 -15.74 -21.74
C PHE A 876 16.26 -15.04 -22.40
N ASP A 877 15.48 -14.25 -21.68
CA ASP A 877 14.39 -13.46 -22.26
C ASP A 877 14.95 -12.47 -23.32
N ARG A 878 16.07 -11.81 -23.02
CA ARG A 878 16.77 -10.95 -24.00
C ARG A 878 17.41 -11.75 -25.14
N ILE A 879 18.02 -12.90 -24.87
CA ILE A 879 18.64 -13.76 -25.88
C ILE A 879 17.58 -14.20 -26.89
N LEU A 880 16.46 -14.76 -26.41
CA LEU A 880 15.35 -15.26 -27.22
C LEU A 880 14.50 -14.17 -27.87
N GLN A 881 14.71 -12.90 -27.49
CA GLN A 881 13.87 -11.76 -27.88
C GLN A 881 12.41 -11.99 -27.45
N GLY A 882 12.19 -12.45 -26.22
CA GLY A 882 10.86 -12.81 -25.71
C GLY A 882 9.82 -11.70 -25.86
N ASP A 883 10.21 -10.44 -25.67
CA ASP A 883 9.33 -9.27 -25.89
C ASP A 883 8.73 -9.26 -27.30
N ARG A 884 9.55 -9.51 -28.33
CA ARG A 884 9.10 -9.58 -29.73
C ARG A 884 8.07 -10.68 -29.94
N TRP A 885 8.25 -11.84 -29.31
CA TRP A 885 7.30 -12.94 -29.38
C TRP A 885 5.98 -12.60 -28.70
N ARG A 886 6.04 -12.01 -27.49
CA ARG A 886 4.85 -11.59 -26.76
C ARG A 886 4.06 -10.51 -27.51
N GLU A 887 4.75 -9.54 -28.12
CA GLU A 887 4.13 -8.53 -28.99
C GLU A 887 3.50 -9.16 -30.23
N ALA A 888 4.19 -10.08 -30.90
CA ALA A 888 3.66 -10.78 -32.07
C ALA A 888 2.39 -11.57 -31.72
N ILE A 889 2.35 -12.22 -30.56
CA ILE A 889 1.17 -12.95 -30.07
C ILE A 889 0.05 -11.97 -29.69
N ARG A 890 0.37 -10.86 -28.99
CA ARG A 890 -0.60 -9.80 -28.66
C ARG A 890 -1.23 -9.19 -29.92
N GLY A 891 -0.47 -9.05 -31.01
CA GLY A 891 -0.98 -8.59 -32.32
C GLY A 891 -2.03 -9.52 -32.97
N LEU A 892 -2.22 -10.72 -32.42
CA LEU A 892 -3.25 -11.70 -32.81
C LEU A 892 -4.52 -11.60 -31.95
N ASP A 893 -4.61 -10.63 -31.03
CA ASP A 893 -5.84 -10.31 -30.28
C ASP A 893 -7.03 -10.15 -31.25
N GLY A 894 -8.13 -10.86 -30.96
CA GLY A 894 -9.32 -10.90 -31.80
C GLY A 894 -9.19 -11.69 -33.12
N LYS A 895 -8.00 -12.18 -33.46
CA LYS A 895 -7.73 -12.97 -34.67
C LYS A 895 -7.51 -14.45 -34.38
N LEU A 896 -6.89 -14.77 -33.24
CA LEU A 896 -6.65 -16.13 -32.78
C LEU A 896 -7.47 -16.39 -31.49
N PRO A 897 -8.08 -17.58 -31.32
CA PRO A 897 -8.75 -17.93 -30.07
C PRO A 897 -7.82 -17.74 -28.86
N PRO A 898 -8.32 -17.17 -27.74
CA PRO A 898 -7.49 -16.88 -26.56
C PRO A 898 -6.74 -18.10 -26.04
N ASP A 899 -7.37 -19.27 -26.09
CA ASP A 899 -6.75 -20.48 -25.57
C ASP A 899 -5.46 -20.85 -26.28
N ARG A 900 -5.43 -20.71 -27.61
CA ARG A 900 -4.25 -20.94 -28.43
C ARG A 900 -3.17 -19.88 -28.20
N GLN A 901 -3.55 -18.62 -27.97
CA GLN A 901 -2.58 -17.59 -27.60
C GLN A 901 -1.92 -17.90 -26.26
N TYR A 902 -2.70 -18.34 -25.27
CA TYR A 902 -2.17 -18.68 -23.95
C TYR A 902 -1.26 -19.91 -24.00
N GLU A 903 -1.57 -20.91 -24.83
CA GLU A 903 -0.68 -22.05 -25.07
C GLU A 903 0.69 -21.59 -25.64
N LEU A 904 0.68 -20.73 -26.65
CA LEU A 904 1.91 -20.17 -27.24
C LEU A 904 2.74 -19.41 -26.20
N LEU A 905 2.08 -18.60 -25.36
CA LEU A 905 2.74 -17.85 -24.29
C LEU A 905 3.31 -18.79 -23.23
N LEU A 906 2.53 -19.76 -22.74
CA LEU A 906 2.99 -20.74 -21.75
C LEU A 906 4.15 -21.58 -22.26
N GLN A 907 4.21 -21.90 -23.55
CA GLN A 907 5.36 -22.58 -24.15
C GLN A 907 6.61 -21.71 -24.14
N LEU A 908 6.49 -20.43 -24.51
CA LEU A 908 7.60 -19.48 -24.42
C LEU A 908 8.11 -19.35 -22.98
N GLU A 909 7.21 -19.14 -22.02
CA GLU A 909 7.58 -19.01 -20.61
C GLU A 909 8.14 -20.32 -20.04
N GLY A 910 7.60 -21.47 -20.45
CA GLY A 910 8.12 -22.78 -20.09
C GLY A 910 9.52 -23.04 -20.66
N ALA A 911 9.79 -22.58 -21.89
CA ALA A 911 11.13 -22.61 -22.47
C ALA A 911 12.09 -21.72 -21.67
N LEU A 912 11.71 -20.49 -21.33
CA LEU A 912 12.53 -19.59 -20.50
C LEU A 912 12.81 -20.16 -19.11
N ALA A 913 11.81 -20.75 -18.46
CA ALA A 913 11.97 -21.42 -17.17
C ALA A 913 12.93 -22.61 -17.27
N PHE A 914 12.83 -23.41 -18.33
CA PHE A 914 13.75 -24.51 -18.61
C PHE A 914 15.19 -24.00 -18.80
N LEU A 915 15.40 -23.00 -19.66
CA LEU A 915 16.73 -22.43 -19.91
C LEU A 915 17.37 -21.87 -18.64
N THR A 916 16.56 -21.22 -17.81
CA THR A 916 16.99 -20.67 -16.51
C THR A 916 17.47 -21.79 -15.59
N ARG A 917 16.66 -22.84 -15.42
CA ARG A 917 17.00 -24.00 -14.58
C ARG A 917 18.23 -24.73 -15.10
N TRP A 918 18.28 -25.02 -16.39
CA TRP A 918 19.43 -25.68 -17.02
C TRP A 918 20.72 -24.90 -16.78
N ALA A 919 20.69 -23.59 -17.00
CA ALA A 919 21.87 -22.75 -16.81
C ALA A 919 22.32 -22.72 -15.35
N TRP A 920 21.37 -22.66 -14.43
CA TRP A 920 21.62 -22.72 -13.00
C TRP A 920 22.31 -24.04 -12.59
N GLU A 921 21.72 -25.19 -12.96
CA GLU A 921 22.24 -26.52 -12.62
C GLU A 921 23.63 -26.80 -13.22
N HIS A 922 23.92 -26.20 -14.38
CA HIS A 922 25.22 -26.32 -15.04
C HIS A 922 26.22 -25.21 -14.63
N GLY A 923 25.92 -24.46 -13.56
CA GLY A 923 26.81 -23.44 -12.99
C GLY A 923 27.12 -22.28 -13.95
N ARG A 924 26.23 -22.00 -14.90
CA ARG A 924 26.41 -20.93 -15.88
C ARG A 924 26.16 -19.57 -15.23
N ARG A 925 27.08 -18.64 -15.43
CA ARG A 925 26.94 -17.25 -15.01
C ARG A 925 26.59 -16.39 -16.21
N LEU A 926 25.31 -16.17 -16.44
CA LEU A 926 24.81 -15.19 -17.41
C LEU A 926 24.09 -14.06 -16.70
N THR A 927 24.21 -12.85 -17.25
CA THR A 927 23.45 -11.67 -16.84
C THR A 927 22.76 -11.08 -18.07
N PRO A 928 21.73 -10.22 -17.91
CA PRO A 928 21.08 -9.59 -19.05
C PRO A 928 21.92 -8.48 -19.71
N ALA A 929 23.17 -8.27 -19.28
CA ALA A 929 24.10 -7.33 -19.89
C ALA A 929 24.43 -7.74 -21.34
N GLN A 930 24.52 -6.76 -22.23
CA GLN A 930 24.74 -7.00 -23.66
C GLN A 930 26.01 -7.82 -23.93
N GLN A 931 27.09 -7.59 -23.17
CA GLN A 931 28.35 -8.33 -23.29
C GLN A 931 28.20 -9.82 -22.90
N SER A 932 27.33 -10.12 -21.93
CA SER A 932 27.08 -11.50 -21.48
C SER A 932 26.23 -12.29 -22.49
N ILE A 933 25.26 -11.62 -23.13
CA ILE A 933 24.31 -12.28 -24.04
C ILE A 933 24.72 -12.25 -25.52
N ALA A 934 25.67 -11.41 -25.94
CA ALA A 934 26.01 -11.21 -27.35
C ALA A 934 26.38 -12.51 -28.08
N GLY A 935 27.25 -13.34 -27.49
CA GLY A 935 27.64 -14.63 -28.06
C GLY A 935 26.43 -15.56 -28.22
N TRP A 936 25.61 -15.69 -27.18
CA TRP A 936 24.39 -16.47 -27.21
C TRP A 936 23.37 -15.96 -28.25
N ARG A 937 23.29 -14.65 -28.48
CA ARG A 937 22.43 -14.08 -29.53
C ARG A 937 22.91 -14.42 -30.94
N THR A 938 24.23 -14.41 -31.16
CA THR A 938 24.82 -14.86 -32.43
C THR A 938 24.53 -16.33 -32.66
N ASP A 939 24.73 -17.16 -31.63
CA ASP A 939 24.43 -18.59 -31.66
C ASP A 939 22.95 -18.84 -31.98
N LEU A 940 22.04 -18.10 -31.32
CA LEU A 940 20.60 -18.21 -31.58
C LEU A 940 20.26 -17.81 -33.02
N THR A 941 20.84 -16.72 -33.52
CA THR A 941 20.57 -16.24 -34.90
C THR A 941 20.98 -17.31 -35.92
N ALA A 942 22.14 -17.94 -35.74
CA ALA A 942 22.60 -19.02 -36.59
C ALA A 942 21.71 -20.27 -36.47
N TYR A 943 21.27 -20.61 -35.26
CA TYR A 943 20.34 -21.72 -35.04
C TYR A 943 18.96 -21.46 -35.68
N MET A 944 18.44 -20.24 -35.58
CA MET A 944 17.19 -19.83 -36.21
C MET A 944 17.28 -19.87 -37.75
N ALA A 945 18.41 -19.46 -38.33
CA ALA A 945 18.64 -19.56 -39.77
C ALA A 945 18.61 -21.03 -40.23
N TYR A 946 19.30 -21.92 -39.50
CA TYR A 946 19.26 -23.36 -39.76
C TYR A 946 17.83 -23.93 -39.70
N LEU A 947 17.07 -23.57 -38.66
CA LEU A 947 15.68 -24.00 -38.54
C LEU A 947 14.83 -23.50 -39.72
N GLY A 948 14.99 -22.23 -40.13
CA GLY A 948 14.26 -21.65 -41.26
C GLY A 948 14.58 -22.29 -42.62
N GLU A 949 15.81 -22.77 -42.81
CA GLU A 949 16.23 -23.50 -44.01
C GLU A 949 15.83 -24.99 -43.97
N SER A 950 15.49 -25.53 -42.80
CA SER A 950 15.05 -26.91 -42.69
C SER A 950 13.75 -27.13 -43.46
N ALA A 951 13.70 -28.21 -44.26
CA ALA A 951 12.55 -28.51 -45.11
C ALA A 951 11.25 -28.64 -44.29
N GLU A 952 11.33 -29.21 -43.08
CA GLU A 952 10.23 -29.37 -42.14
C GLU A 952 9.61 -28.02 -41.75
N PHE A 953 10.44 -27.02 -41.46
CA PHE A 953 9.97 -25.73 -40.99
C PHE A 953 9.55 -24.79 -42.11
N SER A 954 10.23 -24.82 -43.26
CA SER A 954 9.93 -23.98 -44.43
C SER A 954 8.53 -24.28 -45.00
N LEU A 955 8.19 -25.56 -45.14
CA LEU A 955 6.87 -26.04 -45.55
C LEU A 955 5.77 -25.63 -44.57
N LEU A 956 6.00 -25.80 -43.26
CA LEU A 956 5.04 -25.40 -42.24
C LEU A 956 4.88 -23.88 -42.16
N SER A 957 5.92 -23.07 -42.37
CA SER A 957 5.82 -21.62 -42.19
C SER A 957 4.91 -20.95 -43.23
N SER A 958 4.84 -21.56 -44.42
CA SER A 958 4.02 -21.10 -45.54
C SER A 958 2.59 -21.65 -45.49
N ALA A 959 2.42 -22.90 -45.04
CA ALA A 959 1.13 -23.59 -45.02
C ALA A 959 0.37 -23.50 -43.67
N ALA A 960 1.08 -23.35 -42.55
CA ALA A 960 0.54 -23.35 -41.19
C ALA A 960 1.42 -22.52 -40.21
N PRO A 961 1.39 -21.18 -40.31
CA PRO A 961 2.25 -20.28 -39.53
C PRO A 961 2.17 -20.49 -38.01
N GLU A 962 1.00 -20.84 -37.48
CA GLU A 962 0.79 -21.12 -36.06
C GLU A 962 1.50 -22.41 -35.62
N ALA A 963 1.41 -23.48 -36.42
CA ALA A 963 2.07 -24.75 -36.14
C ALA A 963 3.60 -24.58 -36.18
N SER A 964 4.11 -23.78 -37.12
CA SER A 964 5.53 -23.40 -37.14
C SER A 964 5.95 -22.68 -35.87
N ARG A 965 5.17 -21.71 -35.38
CA ARG A 965 5.50 -21.02 -34.11
C ARG A 965 5.56 -21.98 -32.92
N LEU A 966 4.61 -22.92 -32.81
CA LEU A 966 4.60 -23.94 -31.76
C LEU A 966 5.83 -24.85 -31.84
N LEU A 967 6.12 -25.39 -33.03
CA LEU A 967 7.26 -26.27 -33.25
C LEU A 967 8.58 -25.54 -32.94
N PHE A 968 8.67 -24.26 -33.32
CA PHE A 968 9.82 -23.41 -33.02
C PHE A 968 10.09 -23.27 -31.53
N LEU A 969 9.05 -22.92 -30.75
CA LEU A 969 9.19 -22.72 -29.31
C LEU A 969 9.64 -24.00 -28.60
N ASN A 970 9.13 -25.16 -29.01
CA ASN A 970 9.56 -26.44 -28.46
C ASN A 970 11.05 -26.73 -28.72
N ARG A 971 11.57 -26.31 -29.87
CA ARG A 971 12.97 -26.50 -30.27
C ARG A 971 13.94 -25.57 -29.54
N LEU A 972 13.45 -24.49 -28.91
CA LEU A 972 14.28 -23.62 -28.09
C LEU A 972 14.86 -24.32 -26.85
N ARG A 973 14.26 -25.43 -26.37
CA ARG A 973 14.82 -26.21 -25.26
C ARG A 973 16.10 -26.96 -25.64
N ASP A 974 16.35 -27.20 -26.92
CA ASP A 974 17.60 -27.80 -27.40
C ASP A 974 18.74 -26.76 -27.45
N PHE A 975 18.41 -25.47 -27.54
CA PHE A 975 19.37 -24.41 -27.73
C PHE A 975 20.59 -24.42 -26.78
N PRO A 976 20.44 -24.57 -25.44
CA PRO A 976 21.58 -24.46 -24.53
C PRO A 976 22.61 -25.58 -24.71
N ILE A 977 22.16 -26.81 -24.99
CA ILE A 977 23.07 -27.93 -25.21
C ILE A 977 23.80 -27.78 -26.55
N LEU A 978 23.14 -27.26 -27.58
CA LEU A 978 23.76 -27.00 -28.88
C LEU A 978 24.86 -25.93 -28.78
N VAL A 979 24.63 -24.88 -27.99
CA VAL A 979 25.64 -23.85 -27.70
C VAL A 979 26.86 -24.45 -26.99
N ASP A 980 26.64 -25.27 -25.97
CA ASP A 980 27.75 -25.91 -25.24
C ASP A 980 28.55 -26.85 -26.15
N LEU A 981 27.87 -27.65 -26.98
CA LEU A 981 28.49 -28.55 -27.94
C LEU A 981 29.26 -27.80 -29.03
N SER A 982 28.73 -26.70 -29.56
CA SER A 982 29.42 -25.85 -30.53
C SER A 982 30.71 -25.29 -29.92
N ARG A 983 30.66 -24.78 -28.68
CA ARG A 983 31.84 -24.26 -27.99
C ARG A 983 32.88 -25.33 -27.67
N ARG A 984 32.47 -26.54 -27.27
CA ARG A 984 33.39 -27.66 -26.96
C ARG A 984 34.01 -28.28 -28.20
N SER A 985 33.25 -28.41 -29.29
CA SER A 985 33.73 -29.02 -30.54
C SER A 985 34.50 -28.06 -31.44
N GLY A 986 34.28 -26.74 -31.29
CA GLY A 986 34.79 -25.72 -32.21
C GLY A 986 34.03 -25.63 -33.54
N GLU A 987 32.98 -26.45 -33.71
CA GLU A 987 32.14 -26.46 -34.91
C GLU A 987 31.04 -25.40 -34.84
N ASN A 988 30.58 -24.93 -36.01
CA ASN A 988 29.47 -23.99 -36.10
C ASN A 988 28.17 -24.62 -35.55
N ILE A 989 27.38 -23.86 -34.80
CA ILE A 989 26.11 -24.31 -34.19
C ILE A 989 25.14 -24.93 -35.20
N ALA A 990 25.11 -24.49 -36.47
CA ALA A 990 24.28 -25.08 -37.51
C ALA A 990 24.71 -26.52 -37.87
N ALA A 991 26.02 -26.79 -37.86
CA ALA A 991 26.56 -28.13 -38.09
C ALA A 991 26.27 -29.05 -36.88
N VAL A 992 26.42 -28.52 -35.67
CA VAL A 992 26.07 -29.23 -34.42
C VAL A 992 24.58 -29.53 -34.36
N ALA A 993 23.72 -28.56 -34.68
CA ALA A 993 22.27 -28.73 -34.72
C ALA A 993 21.84 -29.81 -35.72
N ARG A 994 22.47 -29.85 -36.90
CA ARG A 994 22.22 -30.90 -37.89
C ARG A 994 22.60 -32.29 -37.37
N ALA A 995 23.80 -32.43 -36.82
CA ALA A 995 24.27 -33.69 -36.26
C ALA A 995 23.38 -34.15 -35.09
N PHE A 996 22.96 -33.22 -34.23
CA PHE A 996 22.04 -33.49 -33.14
C PHE A 996 20.67 -33.94 -33.66
N ASP A 997 20.11 -33.27 -34.67
CA ASP A 997 18.82 -33.64 -35.24
C ASP A 997 18.83 -35.00 -35.94
N GLU A 998 19.90 -35.32 -36.66
CA GLU A 998 20.11 -36.62 -37.29
C GLU A 998 20.24 -37.73 -36.25
N LEU A 999 20.99 -37.50 -35.18
CA LEU A 999 21.18 -38.47 -34.10
C LEU A 999 19.92 -38.71 -33.30
N VAL A 1000 19.22 -37.65 -32.88
CA VAL A 1000 17.95 -37.76 -32.14
C VAL A 1000 16.88 -38.42 -33.01
N ARG A 1001 16.87 -38.18 -34.33
CA ARG A 1001 15.99 -38.88 -35.28
C ARG A 1001 16.35 -40.37 -35.37
N PHE A 1002 17.64 -40.69 -35.50
CA PHE A 1002 18.13 -42.07 -35.59
C PHE A 1002 17.81 -42.90 -34.34
N LEU A 1003 17.97 -42.31 -33.15
CA LEU A 1003 17.67 -42.94 -31.87
C LEU A 1003 16.19 -42.86 -31.46
N GLY A 1004 15.32 -42.25 -32.27
CA GLY A 1004 13.89 -42.11 -31.97
C GLY A 1004 13.57 -41.28 -30.71
N LEU A 1005 14.53 -40.51 -30.19
CA LEU A 1005 14.41 -39.79 -28.91
C LEU A 1005 13.35 -38.68 -28.93
N ARG A 1006 13.02 -38.11 -30.09
CA ARG A 1006 11.92 -37.10 -30.19
C ARG A 1006 10.58 -37.68 -29.76
N HIS A 1007 10.34 -38.92 -30.11
CA HIS A 1007 9.08 -39.58 -29.80
C HIS A 1007 9.00 -39.90 -28.30
N VAL A 1008 10.12 -40.27 -27.68
CA VAL A 1008 10.22 -40.45 -26.21
C VAL A 1008 9.84 -39.17 -25.47
N GLY A 1009 10.38 -38.02 -25.87
CA GLY A 1009 10.03 -36.74 -25.26
C GLY A 1009 8.54 -36.40 -25.41
N THR A 1010 7.92 -36.78 -26.52
CA THR A 1010 6.48 -36.60 -26.74
C THR A 1010 5.65 -37.47 -25.80
N LEU A 1011 5.96 -38.77 -25.73
CA LEU A 1011 5.30 -39.71 -24.82
C LEU A 1011 5.46 -39.31 -23.35
N MET A 1012 6.62 -38.79 -22.97
CA MET A 1012 6.88 -38.34 -21.60
C MET A 1012 6.06 -37.10 -21.21
N LEU A 1013 5.74 -36.23 -22.17
CA LEU A 1013 4.89 -35.05 -21.95
C LEU A 1013 3.39 -35.40 -21.86
N GLU A 1014 2.98 -36.55 -22.41
CA GLU A 1014 1.61 -37.05 -22.26
C GLU A 1014 1.32 -37.54 -20.82
N LEU A 1015 2.37 -37.89 -20.07
CA LEU A 1015 2.25 -38.23 -18.65
C LEU A 1015 2.11 -36.99 -17.77
N ARG A 1016 1.05 -36.98 -16.95
CA ARG A 1016 0.86 -35.96 -15.91
C ARG A 1016 1.50 -36.42 -14.59
N PRO A 1017 2.47 -35.67 -14.05
CA PRO A 1017 3.03 -35.95 -12.74
C PRO A 1017 1.96 -35.87 -11.66
N ARG A 1018 1.89 -36.87 -10.78
CA ARG A 1018 0.93 -36.95 -9.67
C ARG A 1018 1.38 -36.20 -8.43
N ASN A 1019 2.67 -35.89 -8.32
CA ASN A 1019 3.25 -35.18 -7.18
C ASN A 1019 4.56 -34.48 -7.57
N LEU A 1020 5.13 -33.71 -6.63
CA LEU A 1020 6.37 -32.97 -6.82
C LEU A 1020 7.57 -33.87 -7.19
N TRP A 1021 7.65 -35.08 -6.63
CA TRP A 1021 8.73 -36.03 -6.91
C TRP A 1021 8.66 -36.56 -8.34
N GLU A 1022 7.47 -36.92 -8.81
CA GLU A 1022 7.26 -37.32 -10.21
C GLU A 1022 7.59 -36.18 -11.18
N ARG A 1023 7.30 -34.92 -10.82
CA ARG A 1023 7.67 -33.76 -11.65
C ARG A 1023 9.19 -33.56 -11.70
N ARG A 1024 9.86 -33.65 -10.54
CA ARG A 1024 11.32 -33.59 -10.47
C ARG A 1024 11.95 -34.71 -11.30
N LEU A 1025 11.38 -35.91 -11.23
CA LEU A 1025 11.79 -37.05 -12.04
C LEU A 1025 11.59 -36.78 -13.54
N GLN A 1026 10.43 -36.30 -13.97
CA GLN A 1026 10.18 -35.94 -15.37
C GLN A 1026 11.21 -34.92 -15.90
N GLY A 1027 11.53 -33.89 -15.12
CA GLY A 1027 12.57 -32.93 -15.45
C GLY A 1027 13.95 -33.59 -15.58
N ALA A 1028 14.36 -34.34 -14.56
CA ALA A 1028 15.64 -35.05 -14.56
C ALA A 1028 15.78 -36.03 -15.73
N LEU A 1029 14.69 -36.69 -16.14
CA LEU A 1029 14.67 -37.59 -17.30
C LEU A 1029 14.82 -36.82 -18.62
N ASP A 1030 14.11 -35.70 -18.80
CA ASP A 1030 14.28 -34.85 -19.99
C ASP A 1030 15.73 -34.37 -20.12
N ASP A 1031 16.32 -33.95 -19.00
CA ASP A 1031 17.73 -33.53 -18.95
C ASP A 1031 18.70 -34.68 -19.23
N GLN A 1032 18.45 -35.88 -18.69
CA GLN A 1032 19.24 -37.08 -18.99
C GLN A 1032 19.18 -37.45 -20.47
N PHE A 1033 18.00 -37.48 -21.08
CA PHE A 1033 17.87 -37.78 -22.51
C PHE A 1033 18.62 -36.76 -23.38
N ARG A 1034 18.50 -35.47 -23.05
CA ARG A 1034 19.21 -34.39 -23.76
C ARG A 1034 20.71 -34.50 -23.58
N SER A 1035 21.17 -34.66 -22.34
CA SER A 1035 22.60 -34.80 -21.99
C SER A 1035 23.23 -36.02 -22.67
N GLY A 1036 22.57 -37.18 -22.59
CA GLY A 1036 23.00 -38.42 -23.25
C GLY A 1036 23.12 -38.24 -24.76
N ALA A 1037 22.11 -37.67 -25.41
CA ALA A 1037 22.17 -37.34 -26.84
C ALA A 1037 23.31 -36.35 -27.15
N GLY A 1038 23.50 -35.32 -26.33
CA GLY A 1038 24.56 -34.34 -26.49
C GLY A 1038 25.96 -34.96 -26.41
N ARG A 1039 26.20 -35.88 -25.47
CA ARG A 1039 27.47 -36.60 -25.37
C ARG A 1039 27.75 -37.45 -26.60
N LEU A 1040 26.75 -38.15 -27.12
CA LEU A 1040 26.89 -38.93 -28.35
C LEU A 1040 27.22 -38.05 -29.55
N VAL A 1041 26.58 -36.87 -29.66
CA VAL A 1041 26.92 -35.89 -30.70
C VAL A 1041 28.34 -35.36 -30.54
N ALA A 1042 28.79 -35.06 -29.33
CA ALA A 1042 30.17 -34.63 -29.08
C ALA A 1042 31.19 -35.69 -29.54
N LEU A 1043 30.92 -36.97 -29.27
CA LEU A 1043 31.75 -38.09 -29.72
C LEU A 1043 31.76 -38.22 -31.25
N ALA A 1044 30.59 -38.13 -31.88
CA ALA A 1044 30.44 -38.21 -33.33
C ALA A 1044 31.17 -37.06 -34.05
N LEU A 1045 31.03 -35.83 -33.56
CA LEU A 1045 31.76 -34.65 -34.07
C LEU A 1045 33.27 -34.80 -33.86
N GLY A 1046 33.70 -35.27 -32.68
CA GLY A 1046 35.11 -35.57 -32.38
C GLY A 1046 35.72 -36.68 -33.24
N ALA A 1047 34.89 -37.53 -33.85
CA ALA A 1047 35.28 -38.55 -34.84
C ALA A 1047 35.17 -38.06 -36.29
N ARG A 1048 34.72 -36.82 -36.54
CA ARG A 1048 34.43 -36.22 -37.87
C ARG A 1048 33.45 -37.02 -38.72
N MET A 1049 32.53 -37.73 -38.08
CA MET A 1049 31.53 -38.56 -38.77
C MET A 1049 30.27 -37.74 -39.09
N ARG A 1050 29.72 -37.92 -40.29
CA ARG A 1050 28.51 -37.21 -40.76
C ARG A 1050 27.24 -38.07 -40.74
N ASP A 1051 27.35 -39.37 -40.43
CA ASP A 1051 26.22 -40.30 -40.39
C ASP A 1051 26.20 -41.06 -39.05
N PRO A 1052 25.11 -40.98 -38.26
CA PRO A 1052 24.97 -41.72 -37.01
C PRO A 1052 25.07 -43.24 -37.17
N ALA A 1053 24.50 -43.81 -38.24
CA ALA A 1053 24.53 -45.27 -38.44
C ALA A 1053 25.96 -45.77 -38.64
N ALA A 1054 26.71 -45.13 -39.55
CA ALA A 1054 28.12 -45.42 -39.77
C ALA A 1054 28.99 -45.18 -38.52
N PHE A 1055 28.65 -44.20 -37.67
CA PHE A 1055 29.36 -43.95 -36.42
C PHE A 1055 29.20 -45.12 -35.44
N PHE A 1056 27.98 -45.58 -35.18
CA PHE A 1056 27.73 -46.66 -34.22
C PHE A 1056 28.21 -48.04 -34.71
N HIS A 1057 27.92 -48.39 -35.97
CA HIS A 1057 28.47 -49.60 -36.61
C HIS A 1057 30.00 -49.56 -36.63
N GLY A 1058 30.54 -48.36 -36.87
CA GLY A 1058 31.96 -48.11 -36.84
C GLY A 1058 32.58 -48.53 -35.52
N LEU A 1059 31.92 -48.38 -34.35
CA LEU A 1059 32.48 -48.66 -33.02
C LEU A 1059 32.32 -50.11 -32.53
N ASP A 1060 31.74 -51.01 -33.33
CA ASP A 1060 31.46 -52.42 -32.96
C ASP A 1060 30.55 -52.57 -31.72
N LEU A 1061 29.56 -51.67 -31.60
CA LEU A 1061 28.61 -51.60 -30.47
C LEU A 1061 27.18 -52.01 -30.84
N ASP A 1062 27.02 -52.79 -31.92
CA ASP A 1062 25.71 -53.18 -32.49
C ASP A 1062 24.78 -53.87 -31.49
N SER A 1063 25.33 -54.72 -30.61
CA SER A 1063 24.55 -55.40 -29.58
C SER A 1063 23.95 -54.45 -28.55
N ARG A 1064 24.66 -53.36 -28.19
CA ARG A 1064 24.17 -52.34 -27.25
C ARG A 1064 23.17 -51.41 -27.92
N LEU A 1065 23.40 -51.03 -29.17
CA LEU A 1065 22.45 -50.23 -29.95
C LEU A 1065 21.12 -51.00 -30.13
N ALA A 1066 21.18 -52.30 -30.46
CA ALA A 1066 20.00 -53.14 -30.59
C ALA A 1066 19.24 -53.30 -29.26
N ARG A 1067 19.95 -53.32 -28.12
CA ARG A 1067 19.32 -53.35 -26.79
C ARG A 1067 18.57 -52.06 -26.49
N PHE A 1068 19.19 -50.91 -26.74
CA PHE A 1068 18.53 -49.60 -26.60
C PHE A 1068 17.29 -49.49 -27.49
N GLN A 1069 17.41 -49.86 -28.78
CA GLN A 1069 16.29 -49.85 -29.72
C GLN A 1069 15.14 -50.78 -29.32
N ARG A 1070 15.45 -51.93 -28.70
CA ARG A 1070 14.43 -52.85 -28.17
C ARG A 1070 13.63 -52.21 -27.04
N LEU A 1071 14.30 -51.61 -26.06
CA LEU A 1071 13.63 -50.90 -24.95
C LEU A 1071 12.79 -49.73 -25.45
N LEU A 1072 13.28 -49.03 -26.48
CA LEU A 1072 12.51 -47.96 -27.13
C LEU A 1072 11.24 -48.50 -27.81
N SER A 1073 11.33 -49.63 -28.52
CA SER A 1073 10.16 -50.29 -29.13
C SER A 1073 9.15 -50.71 -28.06
N GLU A 1074 9.62 -51.33 -26.97
CA GLU A 1074 8.75 -51.74 -25.85
C GLU A 1074 8.01 -50.55 -25.23
N LEU A 1075 8.70 -49.40 -25.09
CA LEU A 1075 8.09 -48.14 -24.62
C LEU A 1075 7.04 -47.59 -25.60
N GLN A 1076 7.26 -47.76 -26.90
CA GLN A 1076 6.36 -47.29 -27.96
C GLN A 1076 5.13 -48.18 -28.12
N ASP A 1077 5.31 -49.49 -28.01
CA ASP A 1077 4.26 -50.49 -28.19
C ASP A 1077 3.31 -50.56 -26.98
N SER A 1078 3.76 -50.10 -25.80
CA SER A 1078 2.97 -50.06 -24.56
C SER A 1078 3.00 -48.67 -23.93
N PRO A 1079 1.92 -47.87 -24.03
CA PRO A 1079 1.91 -46.53 -23.44
C PRO A 1079 2.11 -46.62 -21.91
N PRO A 1080 3.17 -46.00 -21.38
CA PRO A 1080 3.54 -46.13 -19.98
C PRO A 1080 2.51 -45.45 -19.06
N VAL A 1081 2.32 -46.00 -17.86
CA VAL A 1081 1.40 -45.45 -16.83
C VAL A 1081 2.16 -44.64 -15.75
N GLY A 1082 3.48 -44.52 -15.91
CA GLY A 1082 4.40 -43.89 -14.96
C GLY A 1082 5.76 -43.61 -15.60
N PHE A 1083 6.66 -42.99 -14.84
CA PHE A 1083 7.97 -42.54 -15.33
C PHE A 1083 9.07 -43.61 -15.28
N GLU A 1084 8.80 -44.78 -14.70
CA GLU A 1084 9.76 -45.88 -14.50
C GLU A 1084 10.32 -46.44 -15.82
N PRO A 1085 9.52 -46.64 -16.89
CA PRO A 1085 10.03 -47.07 -18.19
C PRO A 1085 10.98 -46.04 -18.83
N PHE A 1086 10.70 -44.75 -18.66
CA PHE A 1086 11.58 -43.68 -19.12
C PHE A 1086 12.90 -43.64 -18.34
N ALA A 1087 12.86 -43.86 -17.03
CA ALA A 1087 14.07 -43.96 -16.21
C ALA A 1087 14.96 -45.14 -16.63
N THR A 1088 14.35 -46.26 -17.00
CA THR A 1088 15.08 -47.43 -17.52
C THR A 1088 15.73 -47.12 -18.87
N LEU A 1089 14.99 -46.47 -19.78
CA LEU A 1089 15.50 -46.08 -21.08
C LEU A 1089 16.60 -45.01 -20.99
N ALA A 1090 16.46 -44.03 -20.09
CA ALA A 1090 17.46 -43.00 -19.83
C ALA A 1090 18.76 -43.61 -19.28
N ALA A 1091 18.65 -44.56 -18.33
CA ALA A 1091 19.82 -45.28 -17.81
C ALA A 1091 20.54 -46.09 -18.90
N GLU A 1092 19.80 -46.75 -19.80
CA GLU A 1092 20.42 -47.47 -20.92
C GLU A 1092 21.09 -46.52 -21.93
N LEU A 1093 20.49 -45.35 -22.20
CA LEU A 1093 21.11 -44.32 -23.04
C LEU A 1093 22.44 -43.83 -22.46
N GLU A 1094 22.50 -43.62 -21.13
CA GLU A 1094 23.72 -43.22 -20.43
C GLU A 1094 24.80 -44.30 -20.56
N LEU A 1095 24.47 -45.56 -20.28
CA LEU A 1095 25.38 -46.70 -20.43
C LEU A 1095 25.86 -46.89 -21.88
N PHE A 1096 24.99 -46.59 -22.86
CA PHE A 1096 25.34 -46.64 -24.26
C PHE A 1096 26.33 -45.51 -24.62
N ALA A 1097 26.08 -44.29 -24.14
CA ALA A 1097 26.98 -43.17 -24.33
C ALA A 1097 28.37 -43.40 -23.72
N ASP A 1098 28.44 -43.97 -22.52
CA ASP A 1098 29.70 -44.33 -21.86
C ASP A 1098 30.50 -45.37 -22.65
N ALA A 1099 29.81 -46.40 -23.17
CA ALA A 1099 30.43 -47.42 -24.02
C ALA A 1099 30.99 -46.82 -25.32
N CYS A 1100 30.25 -45.90 -25.96
CA CYS A 1100 30.75 -45.17 -27.12
C CYS A 1100 31.98 -44.33 -26.77
N GLY A 1101 31.99 -43.66 -25.61
CA GLY A 1101 33.13 -42.89 -25.13
C GLY A 1101 34.40 -43.74 -24.99
N ALA A 1102 34.29 -44.87 -24.29
CA ALA A 1102 35.40 -45.80 -24.10
C ALA A 1102 35.93 -46.36 -25.43
N ALA A 1103 35.05 -46.70 -26.37
CA ALA A 1103 35.45 -47.19 -27.70
C ALA A 1103 36.18 -46.13 -28.54
N VAL A 1104 35.75 -44.87 -28.46
CA VAL A 1104 36.42 -43.74 -29.13
C VAL A 1104 37.80 -43.48 -28.52
N GLU A 1105 37.95 -43.54 -27.20
CA GLU A 1105 39.24 -43.39 -26.52
C GLU A 1105 40.20 -44.52 -26.84
N ALA A 1106 39.75 -45.78 -26.81
CA ALA A 1106 40.56 -46.93 -27.19
C ALA A 1106 41.11 -46.81 -28.62
N ARG A 1107 40.31 -46.29 -29.56
CA ARG A 1107 40.75 -46.03 -30.94
C ARG A 1107 41.71 -44.86 -31.09
N ARG A 1108 41.56 -43.83 -30.25
CA ARG A 1108 42.52 -42.72 -30.19
C ARG A 1108 43.87 -43.20 -29.65
N ALA A 1109 43.86 -44.04 -28.61
CA ALA A 1109 45.07 -44.65 -28.06
C ALA A 1109 45.79 -45.54 -29.09
N HIS A 1110 45.06 -46.37 -29.83
CA HIS A 1110 45.62 -47.20 -30.90
C HIS A 1110 46.16 -46.43 -32.13
N ARG A 1111 45.77 -45.15 -32.31
CA ARG A 1111 46.31 -44.27 -33.35
C ARG A 1111 47.47 -43.39 -32.86
N ALA A 1112 47.77 -43.39 -31.56
CA ALA A 1112 48.79 -42.55 -30.94
C ALA A 1112 50.07 -43.32 -30.53
N GLU A 1113 50.08 -44.65 -30.68
CA GLU A 1113 51.34 -45.41 -30.71
C GLU A 1113 51.99 -45.27 -32.09
N PRO A 1114 53.30 -44.97 -32.16
CA PRO A 1114 53.99 -44.56 -33.39
C PRO A 1114 54.07 -45.66 -34.47
#